data_AF-A0A1X1PCZ1-F1
#
_entry.id   AF-A0A1X1PCZ1-F1
#
_cell.length_a   1.000
_cell.length_b   1.000
_cell.length_c   1.000
_cell.angle_alpha   90.00
_cell.angle_beta   90.00
_cell.angle_gamma   90.00
#
_symmetry.space_group_name_H-M   'P 1'
#
loop_
_entity.id
_entity.type
_entity.pdbx_description
1 polymer ?
#
loop_
_entity_poly.entity_id
_entity_poly.type
_entity_poly.pdbx_seq_one_letter_code
_entity_poly.pdbx_strand_id
1 'polypeptide(L)'
;MTDRLVPATLTRRDDGTLVSPEFGDLHRGVSGTLAHRVFVAGNGLPARWQGRRTFTIVATGFGAGGSFLAAWAAWRDDPARCERLHFVAAEPHPFSRDDLRRAASHIVANTTISADVDALVDAWPMLVPGVHRLEFDDGRVVLTLAFGDAIDMLGKIVARADAFCIDGFTSSNDADLRATDIVRALSKIAGERATFATHAHSDVLKHALGKAGFTYREADGQLVGEYAPRWRARRHEPPLALPVATRRAIVIGAGLAGCAVVERLAARGWDVTLIERHDRIASEASGNPAGVFHPLMTRDDNVASRLTRGGFLHAIARWRALERAGHAFARSTHGMIHLAESADDFARMRDAFDAFGAPSDYVSLLDADAARTHLNLPVAQGGLLFPHGGAVWPAGLCAAQCAAAGERVHLLASTGVARLERRGDAWHALDDAGGTLAEAPVVVLANAGDAARLAGLRHVALQPVRGQLTLLPPGSTAPLPCPTIGDGYAVPLDDGTLLIGATFEPDDVDPAMRAAGHLENLERVRHLLPGLIGDLPAPDTLRGRVAFRWVVGDRLPLLGPLADEAGAVANARALSGAQARDLPRMPGLYGAFGFGSRGLVWAALGAELIASQLEGEPWPLERELADAVDPARFLIRALRARRVGQDG
;
A
#
# COMPACT_ATOMS: atom_id res chain seq x y z
N MET A 1 4.06 0.96 22.49
CA MET A 1 4.85 1.82 21.59
C MET A 1 5.42 0.91 20.53
N THR A 2 5.39 1.30 19.27
CA THR A 2 6.08 0.55 18.21
C THR A 2 7.57 0.63 18.50
N ASP A 3 8.27 -0.49 18.62
CA ASP A 3 9.71 -0.46 18.80
C ASP A 3 10.35 0.27 17.62
N ARG A 4 11.30 1.16 17.94
CA ARG A 4 12.01 1.95 16.92
C ARG A 4 12.79 0.99 16.03
N LEU A 5 12.66 1.16 14.71
CA LEU A 5 13.44 0.38 13.76
C LEU A 5 14.91 0.77 13.88
N VAL A 6 15.77 -0.20 14.22
CA VAL A 6 17.22 -0.01 14.33
C VAL A 6 17.87 -0.69 13.13
N PRO A 7 18.48 0.06 12.19
CA PRO A 7 19.17 -0.54 11.07
C PRO A 7 20.36 -1.40 11.50
N ALA A 8 20.57 -2.54 10.83
CA ALA A 8 21.78 -3.31 11.04
C ALA A 8 23.02 -2.53 10.59
N THR A 9 24.12 -2.71 11.33
CA THR A 9 25.42 -2.11 11.00
C THR A 9 26.37 -3.17 10.43
N LEU A 10 27.24 -2.74 9.52
CA LEU A 10 28.33 -3.54 8.98
C LEU A 10 29.67 -3.11 9.54
N THR A 11 30.37 -4.03 10.20
CA THR A 11 31.77 -3.89 10.55
C THR A 11 32.63 -4.81 9.69
N ARG A 12 33.90 -4.47 9.56
CA ARG A 12 34.89 -5.30 8.86
C ARG A 12 35.85 -5.86 9.88
N ARG A 13 36.06 -7.17 9.89
CA ARG A 13 37.14 -7.81 10.65
C ARG A 13 38.49 -7.60 9.96
N ASP A 14 39.57 -7.83 10.69
CA ASP A 14 40.95 -7.67 10.21
C ASP A 14 41.28 -8.60 9.02
N ASP A 15 40.57 -9.72 8.86
CA ASP A 15 40.66 -10.65 7.73
C ASP A 15 39.88 -10.20 6.47
N GLY A 16 39.22 -9.04 6.56
CA GLY A 16 38.39 -8.46 5.52
C GLY A 16 36.99 -9.08 5.38
N THR A 17 36.55 -9.90 6.32
CA THR A 17 35.17 -10.43 6.40
C THR A 17 34.23 -9.32 6.89
N LEU A 18 33.08 -9.18 6.22
CA LEU A 18 32.02 -8.29 6.70
C LEU A 18 31.21 -9.02 7.77
N VAL A 19 30.98 -8.35 8.89
CA VAL A 19 30.31 -8.91 10.05
C VAL A 19 29.25 -7.92 10.47
N SER A 20 28.06 -8.40 10.80
CA SER A 20 27.15 -7.60 11.58
C SER A 20 27.38 -7.90 13.05
N PRO A 21 27.65 -6.90 13.91
CA PRO A 21 27.76 -7.12 15.35
C PRO A 21 26.53 -7.82 15.95
N GLU A 22 25.35 -7.63 15.35
CA GLU A 22 24.08 -8.24 15.80
C GLU A 22 23.84 -9.64 15.21
N PHE A 23 24.29 -9.92 13.98
CA PHE A 23 23.96 -11.16 13.26
C PHE A 23 25.15 -12.10 13.00
N GLY A 24 26.36 -11.72 13.41
CA GLY A 24 27.57 -12.51 13.18
C GLY A 24 28.13 -12.36 11.77
N ASP A 25 28.87 -13.38 11.31
CA ASP A 25 29.62 -13.34 10.06
C ASP A 25 28.69 -13.38 8.84
N LEU A 26 28.82 -12.37 7.96
CA LEU A 26 28.21 -12.43 6.63
C LEU A 26 29.11 -13.31 5.76
N HIS A 27 28.74 -14.58 5.65
CA HIS A 27 29.60 -15.61 5.07
C HIS A 27 30.14 -15.24 3.68
N ARG A 28 31.47 -15.23 3.54
CA ARG A 28 32.22 -15.04 2.29
C ARG A 28 32.18 -16.30 1.42
N GLY A 29 32.07 -16.14 0.09
CA GLY A 29 32.52 -17.14 -0.90
C GLY A 29 31.60 -18.34 -1.13
N VAL A 30 32.17 -19.41 -1.73
CA VAL A 30 31.44 -20.60 -2.23
C VAL A 30 30.52 -21.21 -1.16
N SER A 31 30.86 -21.19 0.13
CA SER A 31 30.06 -21.80 1.21
C SER A 31 28.71 -21.09 1.48
N GLY A 32 28.69 -19.76 1.60
CA GLY A 32 27.45 -18.99 1.79
C GLY A 32 26.58 -18.93 0.53
N THR A 33 27.21 -19.04 -0.63
CA THR A 33 26.54 -18.97 -1.93
C THR A 33 26.04 -20.33 -2.40
N LEU A 34 26.72 -21.41 -1.98
CA LEU A 34 26.15 -22.76 -1.95
C LEU A 34 24.92 -22.74 -1.04
N ALA A 35 24.99 -22.20 0.18
CA ALA A 35 23.88 -22.21 1.14
C ALA A 35 22.56 -21.61 0.59
N HIS A 36 22.62 -20.50 -0.15
CA HIS A 36 21.44 -19.88 -0.78
C HIS A 36 20.94 -20.63 -2.03
N ARG A 37 21.84 -21.27 -2.80
CA ARG A 37 21.45 -22.20 -3.89
C ARG A 37 20.89 -23.52 -3.37
N VAL A 38 21.37 -23.97 -2.21
CA VAL A 38 20.86 -25.18 -1.55
C VAL A 38 19.44 -24.92 -1.04
N PHE A 39 19.05 -23.70 -0.64
CA PHE A 39 17.65 -23.37 -0.39
C PHE A 39 16.76 -23.58 -1.64
N VAL A 40 17.19 -23.08 -2.80
CA VAL A 40 16.46 -23.24 -4.07
C VAL A 40 16.29 -24.73 -4.40
N ALA A 41 17.38 -25.48 -4.37
CA ALA A 41 17.36 -26.93 -4.62
C ALA A 41 16.54 -27.70 -3.56
N GLY A 42 16.70 -27.36 -2.28
CA GLY A 42 16.00 -27.98 -1.14
C GLY A 42 14.48 -27.79 -1.17
N ASN A 43 14.00 -26.74 -1.86
CA ASN A 43 12.58 -26.53 -2.11
C ASN A 43 12.09 -27.11 -3.45
N GLY A 44 12.93 -27.89 -4.14
CA GLY A 44 12.60 -28.50 -5.43
C GLY A 44 12.42 -27.49 -6.56
N LEU A 45 13.12 -26.36 -6.49
CA LEU A 45 13.14 -25.35 -7.55
C LEU A 45 14.29 -25.63 -8.52
N PRO A 46 14.10 -25.38 -9.83
CA PRO A 46 12.99 -24.66 -10.44
C PRO A 46 11.69 -25.46 -10.66
N ALA A 47 11.74 -26.80 -10.69
CA ALA A 47 10.62 -27.65 -11.15
C ALA A 47 9.23 -27.29 -10.57
N ARG A 48 9.15 -26.93 -9.29
CA ARG A 48 7.86 -26.63 -8.63
C ARG A 48 7.20 -25.31 -9.03
N TRP A 49 7.93 -24.34 -9.57
CA TRP A 49 7.33 -23.10 -10.07
C TRP A 49 6.98 -23.15 -11.56
N GLN A 50 7.37 -24.21 -12.26
CA GLN A 50 7.27 -24.25 -13.72
C GLN A 50 5.82 -24.29 -14.18
N GLY A 51 5.49 -23.49 -15.19
CA GLY A 51 4.14 -23.38 -15.76
C GLY A 51 3.07 -22.83 -14.79
N ARG A 52 3.46 -22.39 -13.60
CA ARG A 52 2.55 -21.77 -12.65
C ARG A 52 2.40 -20.29 -12.95
N ARG A 53 1.25 -19.71 -12.61
CA ARG A 53 1.09 -18.27 -12.66
C ARG A 53 1.89 -17.58 -11.56
N THR A 54 1.63 -17.96 -10.32
CA THR A 54 2.26 -17.37 -9.15
C THR A 54 2.98 -18.44 -8.33
N PHE A 55 4.14 -18.06 -7.80
CA PHE A 55 4.87 -18.84 -6.82
C PHE A 55 5.33 -17.92 -5.68
N THR A 56 4.99 -18.26 -4.44
CA THR A 56 5.30 -17.43 -3.27
C THR A 56 6.32 -18.11 -2.36
N ILE A 57 7.47 -17.45 -2.19
CA ILE A 57 8.50 -17.82 -1.23
C ILE A 57 8.36 -16.91 0.00
N VAL A 58 8.39 -17.48 1.20
CA VAL A 58 8.41 -16.71 2.46
C VAL A 58 9.69 -17.00 3.23
N ALA A 59 10.41 -15.97 3.62
CA ALA A 59 11.63 -16.04 4.41
C ALA A 59 11.44 -15.48 5.82
N THR A 60 12.09 -16.08 6.81
CA THR A 60 12.06 -15.63 8.22
C THR A 60 13.06 -14.52 8.54
N GLY A 61 13.92 -14.18 7.58
CA GLY A 61 14.90 -13.09 7.62
C GLY A 61 15.25 -12.69 6.18
N PHE A 62 15.54 -11.41 5.92
CA PHE A 62 16.05 -10.97 4.61
C PHE A 62 17.58 -10.89 4.61
N GLY A 63 18.16 -10.38 5.70
CA GLY A 63 19.59 -10.14 5.84
C GLY A 63 20.11 -9.26 4.70
N ALA A 64 21.16 -9.74 4.04
CA ALA A 64 21.76 -9.07 2.87
C ALA A 64 21.11 -9.50 1.53
N GLY A 65 19.97 -10.19 1.56
CA GLY A 65 19.20 -10.54 0.37
C GLY A 65 19.69 -11.76 -0.42
N GLY A 66 20.64 -12.54 0.10
CA GLY A 66 21.25 -13.68 -0.61
C GLY A 66 20.22 -14.70 -1.13
N SER A 67 19.26 -15.11 -0.30
CA SER A 67 18.19 -16.05 -0.70
C SER A 67 17.25 -15.46 -1.75
N PHE A 68 16.97 -14.15 -1.68
CA PHE A 68 16.17 -13.46 -2.69
C PHE A 68 16.90 -13.37 -4.02
N LEU A 69 18.16 -12.93 -4.03
CA LEU A 69 18.99 -12.83 -5.24
C LEU A 69 19.20 -14.20 -5.90
N ALA A 70 19.38 -15.26 -5.10
CA ALA A 70 19.49 -16.63 -5.62
C ALA A 70 18.18 -17.11 -6.26
N ALA A 71 17.03 -16.88 -5.60
CA ALA A 71 15.72 -17.24 -6.16
C ALA A 71 15.40 -16.43 -7.42
N TRP A 72 15.76 -15.15 -7.45
CA TRP A 72 15.55 -14.26 -8.60
C TRP A 72 16.39 -14.69 -9.81
N ALA A 73 17.69 -14.97 -9.62
CA ALA A 73 18.53 -15.48 -10.70
C ALA A 73 18.03 -16.83 -11.23
N ALA A 74 17.72 -17.78 -10.34
CA ALA A 74 17.16 -19.08 -10.74
C ALA A 74 15.83 -18.94 -11.50
N TRP A 75 15.00 -17.97 -11.13
CA TRP A 75 13.76 -17.67 -11.85
C TRP A 75 14.07 -17.14 -13.25
N ARG A 76 14.98 -16.17 -13.40
CA ARG A 76 15.37 -15.62 -14.71
C ARG A 76 15.94 -16.68 -15.66
N ASP A 77 16.77 -17.57 -15.12
CA ASP A 77 17.45 -18.63 -15.88
C ASP A 77 16.50 -19.75 -16.34
N ASP A 78 15.31 -19.88 -15.74
CA ASP A 78 14.33 -20.90 -16.10
C ASP A 78 13.39 -20.42 -17.23
N PRO A 79 13.44 -21.02 -18.43
CA PRO A 79 12.52 -20.66 -19.52
C PRO A 79 11.06 -21.04 -19.21
N ALA A 80 10.83 -22.02 -18.33
CA ALA A 80 9.50 -22.47 -17.93
C ALA A 80 9.02 -21.84 -16.61
N ARG A 81 9.74 -20.82 -16.11
CA ARG A 81 9.46 -20.12 -14.85
C ARG A 81 8.01 -19.68 -14.70
N CYS A 82 7.57 -19.49 -13.46
CA CYS A 82 6.25 -18.94 -13.20
C CYS A 82 6.09 -17.52 -13.78
N GLU A 83 4.86 -17.11 -14.09
CA GLU A 83 4.61 -15.75 -14.60
C GLU A 83 5.08 -14.68 -13.61
N ARG A 84 4.80 -14.88 -12.31
CA ARG A 84 5.16 -13.97 -11.23
C ARG A 84 5.70 -14.69 -9.99
N LEU A 85 6.92 -14.31 -9.58
CA LEU A 85 7.57 -14.76 -8.34
C LEU A 85 7.33 -13.73 -7.23
N HIS A 86 6.73 -14.16 -6.13
CA HIS A 86 6.65 -13.36 -4.92
C HIS A 86 7.68 -13.87 -3.90
N PHE A 87 8.47 -12.96 -3.35
CA PHE A 87 9.35 -13.22 -2.22
C PHE A 87 8.92 -12.33 -1.06
N VAL A 88 8.57 -12.91 0.08
CA VAL A 88 8.14 -12.18 1.28
C VAL A 88 9.15 -12.44 2.37
N ALA A 89 9.67 -11.40 3.03
CA ALA A 89 10.61 -11.56 4.13
C ALA A 89 10.26 -10.63 5.28
N ALA A 90 10.32 -11.16 6.51
CA ALA A 90 10.34 -10.32 7.70
C ALA A 90 11.80 -9.93 8.00
N GLU A 91 12.04 -8.66 8.28
CA GLU A 91 13.39 -8.14 8.54
C GLU A 91 13.37 -7.16 9.72
N PRO A 92 13.81 -7.60 10.92
CA PRO A 92 13.82 -6.74 12.10
C PRO A 92 14.86 -5.63 12.05
N HIS A 93 16.00 -5.85 11.37
CA HIS A 93 17.13 -4.92 11.37
C HIS A 93 17.63 -4.71 9.93
N PRO A 94 16.86 -3.98 9.08
CA PRO A 94 17.25 -3.80 7.69
C PRO A 94 18.54 -2.98 7.58
N PHE A 95 19.41 -3.33 6.63
CA PHE A 95 20.60 -2.54 6.33
C PHE A 95 20.24 -1.16 5.78
N SER A 96 21.12 -0.19 6.01
CA SER A 96 21.17 1.04 5.22
C SER A 96 21.34 0.70 3.74
N ARG A 97 20.95 1.59 2.83
CA ARG A 97 21.11 1.36 1.38
C ARG A 97 22.58 1.08 1.01
N ASP A 98 23.51 1.85 1.58
CA ASP A 98 24.94 1.70 1.32
C ASP A 98 25.51 0.41 1.89
N ASP A 99 25.08 0.03 3.10
CA ASP A 99 25.48 -1.24 3.70
C ASP A 99 24.89 -2.44 2.94
N LEU A 100 23.63 -2.36 2.51
CA LEU A 100 23.04 -3.39 1.67
C LEU A 100 23.85 -3.57 0.39
N ARG A 101 24.22 -2.48 -0.29
CA ARG A 101 25.08 -2.56 -1.49
C ARG A 101 26.38 -3.28 -1.19
N ARG A 102 27.06 -2.92 -0.10
CA ARG A 102 28.33 -3.56 0.30
C ARG A 102 28.15 -5.05 0.62
N ALA A 103 27.12 -5.40 1.39
CA ALA A 103 26.86 -6.77 1.80
C ALA A 103 26.39 -7.66 0.64
N ALA A 104 25.44 -7.19 -0.16
CA ALA A 104 24.92 -7.92 -1.32
C ALA A 104 26.02 -8.14 -2.37
N SER A 105 26.81 -7.10 -2.68
CA SER A 105 27.97 -7.23 -3.57
C SER A 105 29.00 -8.24 -3.04
N HIS A 106 29.23 -8.26 -1.72
CA HIS A 106 30.13 -9.23 -1.10
C HIS A 106 29.64 -10.68 -1.27
N ILE A 107 28.32 -10.90 -1.16
CA ILE A 107 27.70 -12.22 -1.34
C ILE A 107 27.82 -12.68 -2.79
N VAL A 108 27.60 -11.80 -3.78
CA VAL A 108 27.58 -12.22 -5.19
C VAL A 108 28.94 -12.26 -5.88
N ALA A 109 29.97 -11.57 -5.36
CA ALA A 109 31.26 -11.32 -6.04
C ALA A 109 31.99 -12.57 -6.58
N ASN A 110 31.75 -13.76 -6.00
CA ASN A 110 32.36 -15.02 -6.43
C ASN A 110 31.32 -16.09 -6.80
N THR A 111 30.17 -15.65 -7.30
CA THR A 111 29.05 -16.53 -7.66
C THR A 111 28.73 -16.48 -9.14
N THR A 112 27.99 -17.48 -9.61
CA THR A 112 27.32 -17.44 -10.91
C THR A 112 25.90 -16.85 -10.82
N ILE A 113 25.57 -16.14 -9.74
CA ILE A 113 24.28 -15.45 -9.59
C ILE A 113 24.35 -14.16 -10.42
N SER A 114 23.59 -14.10 -11.51
CA SER A 114 23.47 -12.95 -12.42
C SER A 114 22.46 -11.89 -11.95
N ALA A 115 22.10 -11.89 -10.66
CA ALA A 115 21.06 -11.01 -10.13
C ALA A 115 21.55 -9.55 -10.01
N ASP A 116 20.63 -8.62 -10.26
CA ASP A 116 20.92 -7.19 -10.32
C ASP A 116 20.87 -6.58 -8.91
N VAL A 117 22.04 -6.60 -8.24
CA VAL A 117 22.22 -5.99 -6.91
C VAL A 117 21.91 -4.50 -6.96
N ASP A 118 22.27 -3.81 -8.04
CA ASP A 118 22.03 -2.38 -8.18
C ASP A 118 20.53 -2.08 -8.27
N ALA A 119 19.77 -2.86 -9.03
CA ALA A 119 18.30 -2.74 -9.06
C ALA A 119 17.67 -2.93 -7.67
N LEU A 120 18.13 -3.91 -6.88
CA LEU A 120 17.66 -4.10 -5.50
C LEU A 120 17.98 -2.88 -4.62
N VAL A 121 19.20 -2.37 -4.69
CA VAL A 121 19.68 -1.24 -3.88
C VAL A 121 18.95 0.06 -4.27
N ASP A 122 18.75 0.30 -5.56
CA ASP A 122 18.06 1.48 -6.07
C ASP A 122 16.58 1.50 -5.70
N ALA A 123 15.96 0.31 -5.66
CA ALA A 123 14.58 0.14 -5.18
C ALA A 123 14.47 0.09 -3.65
N TRP A 124 15.58 0.02 -2.90
CA TRP A 124 15.56 -0.22 -1.46
C TRP A 124 14.72 0.83 -0.72
N PRO A 125 13.73 0.40 0.09
CA PRO A 125 12.74 1.30 0.68
C PRO A 125 13.36 2.14 1.80
N MET A 126 12.65 3.19 2.14
CA MET A 126 12.95 3.98 3.33
C MET A 126 12.80 3.12 4.59
N LEU A 127 13.75 3.26 5.53
CA LEU A 127 13.81 2.44 6.73
C LEU A 127 12.79 2.90 7.79
N VAL A 128 11.52 2.60 7.55
CA VAL A 128 10.42 2.81 8.50
C VAL A 128 9.63 1.52 8.72
N PRO A 129 9.01 1.31 9.91
CA PRO A 129 8.28 0.08 10.20
C PRO A 129 7.08 -0.16 9.27
N GLY A 130 6.78 -1.43 9.02
CA GLY A 130 5.62 -1.88 8.23
C GLY A 130 6.01 -2.65 6.98
N VAL A 131 5.05 -2.82 6.08
CA VAL A 131 5.20 -3.61 4.85
C VAL A 131 5.60 -2.70 3.66
N HIS A 132 6.64 -3.12 2.94
CA HIS A 132 7.18 -2.45 1.76
C HIS A 132 7.17 -3.40 0.57
N ARG A 133 6.60 -2.98 -0.56
CA ARG A 133 6.55 -3.78 -1.79
C ARG A 133 7.42 -3.16 -2.87
N LEU A 134 8.35 -3.97 -3.39
CA LEU A 134 9.25 -3.64 -4.49
C LEU A 134 8.96 -4.55 -5.68
N GLU A 135 9.04 -4.01 -6.89
CA GLU A 135 8.75 -4.72 -8.14
C GLU A 135 9.95 -4.63 -9.08
N PHE A 136 10.31 -5.78 -9.67
CA PHE A 136 11.41 -5.96 -10.62
C PHE A 136 10.93 -6.79 -11.81
N ASP A 137 11.71 -6.79 -12.90
CA ASP A 137 11.37 -7.47 -14.17
C ASP A 137 9.94 -7.18 -14.61
N ASP A 138 9.61 -5.89 -14.76
CA ASP A 138 8.27 -5.42 -15.16
C ASP A 138 7.14 -5.93 -14.23
N GLY A 139 7.44 -6.02 -12.93
CA GLY A 139 6.49 -6.48 -11.91
C GLY A 139 6.31 -8.00 -11.86
N ARG A 140 7.16 -8.77 -12.55
CA ARG A 140 7.15 -10.23 -12.51
C ARG A 140 7.92 -10.80 -11.31
N VAL A 141 8.83 -10.04 -10.71
CA VAL A 141 9.49 -10.41 -9.46
C VAL A 141 9.11 -9.38 -8.41
N VAL A 142 8.42 -9.82 -7.36
CA VAL A 142 7.84 -8.94 -6.33
C VAL A 142 8.44 -9.29 -4.98
N LEU A 143 9.20 -8.36 -4.40
CA LEU A 143 9.74 -8.46 -3.05
C LEU A 143 8.83 -7.71 -2.07
N THR A 144 8.33 -8.38 -1.05
CA THR A 144 7.58 -7.79 0.05
C THR A 144 8.40 -7.90 1.34
N LEU A 145 8.90 -6.77 1.82
CA LEU A 145 9.68 -6.67 3.06
C LEU A 145 8.77 -6.20 4.19
N ALA A 146 8.73 -6.93 5.31
CA ALA A 146 8.04 -6.51 6.51
C ALA A 146 9.08 -6.11 7.56
N PHE A 147 9.25 -4.79 7.76
CA PHE A 147 10.19 -4.23 8.73
C PHE A 147 9.58 -4.17 10.12
N GLY A 148 10.18 -4.92 11.05
CA GLY A 148 9.74 -5.09 12.44
C GLY A 148 10.09 -6.48 12.96
N ASP A 149 9.78 -6.77 14.23
CA ASP A 149 10.03 -8.10 14.81
C ASP A 149 9.43 -9.20 13.93
N ALA A 150 10.22 -10.25 13.70
CA ALA A 150 9.88 -11.30 12.75
C ALA A 150 8.61 -12.07 13.15
N ILE A 151 8.40 -12.35 14.44
CA ILE A 151 7.22 -13.10 14.91
C ILE A 151 5.96 -12.25 14.71
N ASP A 152 6.04 -10.99 15.13
CA ASP A 152 4.95 -10.04 14.97
C ASP A 152 4.59 -9.83 13.49
N MET A 153 5.59 -9.59 12.64
CA MET A 153 5.38 -9.36 11.21
C MET A 153 4.85 -10.61 10.50
N LEU A 154 5.40 -11.79 10.75
CA LEU A 154 4.88 -13.04 10.17
C LEU A 154 3.44 -13.33 10.60
N GLY A 155 3.05 -12.97 11.83
CA GLY A 155 1.67 -13.06 12.30
C GLY A 155 0.72 -12.10 11.58
N LYS A 156 1.24 -10.96 11.12
CA LYS A 156 0.50 -9.88 10.44
C LYS A 156 0.44 -10.04 8.92
N ILE A 157 1.36 -10.78 8.32
CA ILE A 157 1.38 -11.05 6.87
C ILE A 157 0.16 -11.89 6.46
N VAL A 158 -0.41 -11.55 5.30
CA VAL A 158 -1.43 -12.35 4.62
C VAL A 158 -0.85 -12.83 3.30
N ALA A 159 -0.58 -14.12 3.20
CA ALA A 159 -0.02 -14.75 2.01
C ALA A 159 -0.38 -16.23 1.99
N ARG A 160 -0.21 -16.86 0.82
CA ARG A 160 -0.20 -18.32 0.65
C ARG A 160 1.16 -18.74 0.15
N ALA A 161 1.98 -19.31 1.04
CA ALA A 161 3.35 -19.70 0.74
C ALA A 161 3.40 -21.05 0.00
N ASP A 162 4.23 -21.13 -1.04
CA ASP A 162 4.58 -22.36 -1.73
C ASP A 162 5.90 -22.95 -1.22
N ALA A 163 6.80 -22.10 -0.73
CA ALA A 163 8.10 -22.48 -0.18
C ALA A 163 8.50 -21.55 0.97
N PHE A 164 9.25 -22.10 1.93
CA PHE A 164 9.77 -21.36 3.08
C PHE A 164 11.30 -21.42 3.16
N CYS A 165 11.93 -20.25 3.24
CA CYS A 165 13.34 -20.10 3.60
C CYS A 165 13.42 -19.81 5.10
N ILE A 166 13.75 -20.84 5.88
CA ILE A 166 13.83 -20.72 7.33
C ILE A 166 15.30 -20.45 7.67
N ASP A 167 15.62 -19.19 7.94
CA ASP A 167 16.97 -18.69 8.20
C ASP A 167 17.00 -17.78 9.45
N GLY A 168 18.18 -17.52 10.01
CA GLY A 168 18.38 -16.54 11.08
C GLY A 168 18.28 -17.05 12.53
N PHE A 169 18.46 -18.35 12.77
CA PHE A 169 18.53 -18.89 14.14
C PHE A 169 19.99 -18.98 14.61
N THR A 170 20.51 -17.93 15.24
CA THR A 170 21.77 -18.05 16.00
C THR A 170 21.48 -18.66 17.37
N SER A 171 22.33 -19.59 17.78
CA SER A 171 22.14 -20.46 18.95
C SER A 171 22.11 -19.69 20.27
N SER A 172 20.92 -19.52 20.86
CA SER A 172 20.70 -19.07 22.24
C SER A 172 19.39 -19.67 22.78
N ASN A 173 19.20 -19.71 24.11
CA ASN A 173 17.96 -20.27 24.71
C ASN A 173 16.68 -19.50 24.29
N ASP A 174 16.80 -18.20 24.00
CA ASP A 174 15.69 -17.41 23.43
C ASP A 174 15.36 -17.81 21.98
N ALA A 175 16.32 -18.40 21.26
CA ALA A 175 16.11 -18.87 19.89
C ALA A 175 15.12 -20.04 19.82
N ASP A 176 15.03 -20.87 20.87
CA ASP A 176 14.17 -22.04 20.92
C ASP A 176 12.67 -21.68 21.05
N LEU A 177 12.34 -20.71 21.90
CA LEU A 177 10.98 -20.17 22.01
C LEU A 177 10.58 -19.45 20.72
N ARG A 178 11.48 -18.62 20.16
CA ARG A 178 11.25 -17.92 18.89
C ARG A 178 11.04 -18.89 17.72
N ALA A 179 11.78 -20.01 17.67
CA ALA A 179 11.59 -21.04 16.63
C ALA A 179 10.17 -21.62 16.65
N THR A 180 9.62 -21.89 17.85
CA THR A 180 8.26 -22.45 17.97
C THR A 180 7.19 -21.49 17.44
N ASP A 181 7.29 -20.21 17.78
CA ASP A 181 6.30 -19.21 17.36
C ASP A 181 6.44 -18.83 15.89
N ILE A 182 7.66 -18.76 15.35
CA ILE A 182 7.91 -18.60 13.92
C ILE A 182 7.28 -19.74 13.14
N VAL A 183 7.59 -21.00 13.48
CA VAL A 183 7.05 -22.17 12.76
C VAL A 183 5.52 -22.20 12.85
N ARG A 184 4.94 -21.81 13.99
CA ARG A 184 3.48 -21.65 14.14
C ARG A 184 2.95 -20.58 13.20
N ALA A 185 3.60 -19.43 13.08
CA ALA A 185 3.21 -18.38 12.14
C ALA A 185 3.29 -18.86 10.68
N LEU A 186 4.36 -19.56 10.29
CA LEU A 186 4.52 -20.14 8.94
C LEU A 186 3.40 -21.12 8.61
N SER A 187 3.00 -21.97 9.56
CA SER A 187 1.91 -22.95 9.35
C SER A 187 0.56 -22.29 9.00
N LYS A 188 0.31 -21.06 9.47
CA LYS A 188 -0.93 -20.31 9.19
C LYS A 188 -1.00 -19.80 7.75
N ILE A 189 0.15 -19.59 7.11
CA ILE A 189 0.26 -19.08 5.73
C ILE A 189 0.71 -20.15 4.74
N ALA A 190 1.00 -21.37 5.20
CA ALA A 190 1.40 -22.48 4.35
C ALA A 190 0.29 -22.88 3.36
N GLY A 191 0.62 -22.82 2.07
CA GLY A 191 -0.13 -23.46 1.01
C GLY A 191 -0.10 -24.98 1.13
N GLU A 192 -0.88 -25.64 0.27
CA GLU A 192 -0.91 -27.09 0.26
C GLU A 192 0.44 -27.63 -0.21
N ARG A 193 1.03 -28.54 0.58
CA ARG A 193 2.36 -29.10 0.30
C ARG A 193 3.44 -28.02 0.11
N ALA A 194 3.31 -26.91 0.84
CA ALA A 194 4.35 -25.90 0.89
C ALA A 194 5.64 -26.54 1.42
N THR A 195 6.76 -26.34 0.74
CA THR A 195 8.04 -26.92 1.17
C THR A 195 8.78 -25.97 2.09
N PHE A 196 9.80 -26.46 2.77
CA PHE A 196 10.79 -25.62 3.42
C PHE A 196 12.19 -26.20 3.25
N ALA A 197 13.19 -25.33 3.36
CA ALA A 197 14.59 -25.73 3.55
C ALA A 197 15.27 -24.83 4.58
N THR A 198 16.15 -25.41 5.39
CA THR A 198 16.93 -24.69 6.42
C THR A 198 18.25 -25.39 6.72
N HIS A 199 19.24 -24.59 7.13
CA HIS A 199 20.50 -25.08 7.69
C HIS A 199 20.43 -25.29 9.21
N ALA A 200 19.34 -24.89 9.86
CA ALA A 200 19.17 -25.06 11.30
C ALA A 200 18.79 -26.52 11.62
N HIS A 201 19.49 -27.12 12.59
CA HIS A 201 19.38 -28.55 12.95
C HIS A 201 18.97 -28.81 14.40
N SER A 202 18.44 -27.81 15.12
CA SER A 202 18.09 -28.00 16.55
C SER A 202 16.88 -28.94 16.75
N ASP A 203 16.93 -29.73 17.82
CA ASP A 203 15.83 -30.63 18.19
C ASP A 203 14.52 -29.87 18.48
N VAL A 204 14.62 -28.66 19.02
CA VAL A 204 13.46 -27.78 19.24
C VAL A 204 12.80 -27.39 17.91
N LEU A 205 13.59 -27.02 16.90
CA LEU A 205 13.06 -26.71 15.57
C LEU A 205 12.39 -27.94 14.94
N LYS A 206 13.04 -29.11 15.00
CA LYS A 206 12.47 -30.38 14.51
C LYS A 206 11.13 -30.70 15.20
N HIS A 207 11.06 -30.53 16.52
CA HIS A 207 9.83 -30.73 17.29
C HIS A 207 8.74 -29.71 16.92
N ALA A 208 9.09 -28.42 16.79
CA ALA A 208 8.17 -27.36 16.39
C ALA A 208 7.58 -27.61 14.99
N LEU A 209 8.41 -28.00 14.03
CA LEU A 209 8.00 -28.39 12.67
C LEU A 209 6.98 -29.53 12.71
N GLY A 210 7.29 -30.62 13.41
CA GLY A 210 6.39 -31.75 13.56
C GLY A 210 5.05 -31.37 14.20
N LYS A 211 5.06 -30.58 15.28
CA LYS A 211 3.85 -30.10 15.97
C LYS A 211 2.99 -29.20 15.09
N ALA A 212 3.62 -28.41 14.22
CA ALA A 212 2.93 -27.52 13.29
C ALA A 212 2.42 -28.23 12.03
N GLY A 213 2.72 -29.53 11.84
CA GLY A 213 2.25 -30.32 10.71
C GLY A 213 3.20 -30.37 9.51
N PHE A 214 4.47 -30.01 9.71
CA PHE A 214 5.52 -30.23 8.73
C PHE A 214 6.14 -31.61 8.90
N THR A 215 6.35 -32.31 7.80
CA THR A 215 7.23 -33.48 7.73
C THR A 215 8.61 -33.03 7.30
N TYR A 216 9.66 -33.66 7.81
CA TYR A 216 11.04 -33.28 7.51
C TYR A 216 11.95 -34.48 7.28
N ARG A 217 13.06 -34.25 6.57
CA ARG A 217 14.16 -35.19 6.37
C ARG A 217 15.47 -34.41 6.24
N GLU A 218 16.58 -35.09 6.47
CA GLU A 218 17.92 -34.52 6.21
C GLU A 218 18.33 -34.79 4.75
N ALA A 219 18.88 -33.77 4.09
CA ALA A 219 19.31 -33.81 2.69
C ALA A 219 20.47 -32.84 2.48
N ASP A 220 21.61 -33.32 1.98
CA ASP A 220 22.79 -32.49 1.65
C ASP A 220 23.22 -31.51 2.76
N GLY A 221 23.16 -31.96 4.02
CA GLY A 221 23.51 -31.15 5.18
C GLY A 221 22.44 -30.13 5.62
N GLN A 222 21.23 -30.19 5.05
CA GLN A 222 20.08 -29.37 5.40
C GLN A 222 18.90 -30.18 5.93
N LEU A 223 18.01 -29.50 6.64
CA LEU A 223 16.68 -29.99 6.95
C LEU A 223 15.71 -29.48 5.88
N VAL A 224 15.07 -30.41 5.18
CA VAL A 224 14.08 -30.12 4.12
C VAL A 224 12.78 -30.83 4.42
N GLY A 225 11.66 -30.31 3.91
CA GLY A 225 10.37 -30.93 4.17
C GLY A 225 9.19 -30.26 3.49
N GLU A 226 7.99 -30.71 3.84
CA GLU A 226 6.73 -30.16 3.33
C GLU A 226 5.66 -30.07 4.42
N TYR A 227 4.75 -29.13 4.23
CA TYR A 227 3.55 -28.96 5.03
C TYR A 227 2.52 -30.02 4.65
N ALA A 228 2.42 -31.05 5.48
CA ALA A 228 1.54 -32.21 5.31
C ALA A 228 0.83 -32.53 6.64
N PRO A 229 -0.02 -31.61 7.15
CA PRO A 229 -0.68 -31.79 8.43
C PRO A 229 -1.65 -32.98 8.38
N ARG A 230 -1.62 -33.83 9.41
CA ARG A 230 -2.60 -34.93 9.57
C ARG A 230 -4.03 -34.42 9.78
N TRP A 231 -4.17 -33.25 10.41
CA TRP A 231 -5.44 -32.60 10.70
C TRP A 231 -5.35 -31.11 10.36
N ARG A 232 -6.30 -30.59 9.56
CA ARG A 232 -6.38 -29.16 9.24
C ARG A 232 -7.16 -28.42 10.33
N ALA A 233 -6.45 -27.79 11.26
CA ALA A 233 -7.04 -26.97 12.31
C ALA A 233 -6.72 -25.48 12.09
N ARG A 234 -7.27 -24.88 11.04
CA ARG A 234 -7.20 -23.42 10.81
C ARG A 234 -8.58 -22.83 10.60
N ARG A 235 -8.85 -21.67 11.21
CA ARG A 235 -10.11 -20.93 11.05
C ARG A 235 -10.27 -20.37 9.64
N HIS A 236 -9.17 -19.89 9.06
CA HIS A 236 -9.16 -19.30 7.73
C HIS A 236 -8.04 -19.89 6.88
N GLU A 237 -8.40 -20.31 5.67
CA GLU A 237 -7.45 -20.72 4.64
C GLU A 237 -6.60 -19.51 4.17
N PRO A 238 -5.33 -19.71 3.80
CA PRO A 238 -4.55 -18.71 3.07
C PRO A 238 -5.30 -18.25 1.80
N PRO A 239 -5.13 -16.99 1.38
CA PRO A 239 -5.84 -16.45 0.23
C PRO A 239 -5.56 -17.28 -1.03
N LEU A 240 -6.62 -17.53 -1.80
CA LEU A 240 -6.55 -18.12 -3.13
C LEU A 240 -6.94 -17.04 -4.14
N ALA A 241 -6.47 -17.22 -5.38
CA ALA A 241 -6.96 -16.41 -6.49
C ALA A 241 -8.47 -16.64 -6.66
N LEU A 242 -9.18 -15.58 -7.03
CA LEU A 242 -10.59 -15.69 -7.40
C LEU A 242 -10.69 -16.64 -8.60
N PRO A 243 -11.51 -17.71 -8.52
CA PRO A 243 -11.59 -18.71 -9.57
C PRO A 243 -12.44 -18.18 -10.74
N VAL A 244 -11.83 -17.34 -11.59
CA VAL A 244 -12.46 -16.79 -12.79
C VAL A 244 -11.93 -17.49 -14.04
N ALA A 245 -12.83 -17.76 -14.99
CA ALA A 245 -12.46 -18.35 -16.27
C ALA A 245 -11.71 -17.37 -17.19
N THR A 246 -11.99 -16.06 -17.07
CA THR A 246 -11.36 -15.01 -17.87
C THR A 246 -10.96 -13.84 -16.97
N ARG A 247 -9.80 -13.21 -17.24
CA ARG A 247 -9.33 -12.01 -16.54
C ARG A 247 -9.98 -10.76 -17.12
N ARG A 248 -11.31 -10.66 -17.02
CA ARG A 248 -12.06 -9.46 -17.41
C ARG A 248 -12.62 -8.77 -16.18
N ALA A 249 -12.53 -7.44 -16.14
CA ALA A 249 -13.10 -6.64 -15.06
C ALA A 249 -13.84 -5.40 -15.59
N ILE A 250 -14.87 -4.97 -14.87
CA ILE A 250 -15.48 -3.65 -15.04
C ILE A 250 -15.00 -2.77 -13.87
N VAL A 251 -14.53 -1.56 -14.18
CA VAL A 251 -14.23 -0.54 -13.17
C VAL A 251 -15.17 0.63 -13.39
N ILE A 252 -15.95 1.01 -12.38
CA ILE A 252 -16.94 2.10 -12.49
C ILE A 252 -16.42 3.33 -11.77
N GLY A 253 -16.19 4.41 -12.51
CA GLY A 253 -15.63 5.68 -12.06
C GLY A 253 -14.15 5.83 -12.45
N ALA A 254 -13.81 6.86 -13.23
CA ALA A 254 -12.46 7.12 -13.73
C ALA A 254 -11.76 8.27 -13.00
N GLY A 255 -11.92 8.35 -11.67
CA GLY A 255 -11.08 9.15 -10.79
C GLY A 255 -9.81 8.40 -10.36
N LEU A 256 -9.07 8.97 -9.41
CA LEU A 256 -7.82 8.39 -8.88
C LEU A 256 -7.94 6.91 -8.50
N ALA A 257 -9.03 6.52 -7.84
CA ALA A 257 -9.25 5.14 -7.42
C ALA A 257 -9.38 4.18 -8.62
N GLY A 258 -10.22 4.53 -9.60
CA GLY A 258 -10.49 3.67 -10.75
C GLY A 258 -9.29 3.55 -11.68
N CYS A 259 -8.62 4.65 -11.98
CA CYS A 259 -7.41 4.64 -12.81
C CYS A 259 -6.28 3.82 -12.17
N ALA A 260 -6.10 3.91 -10.84
CA ALA A 260 -5.14 3.07 -10.14
C ALA A 260 -5.49 1.58 -10.20
N VAL A 261 -6.77 1.22 -10.02
CA VAL A 261 -7.25 -0.16 -10.15
C VAL A 261 -7.00 -0.70 -11.56
N VAL A 262 -7.34 0.07 -12.59
CA VAL A 262 -7.09 -0.28 -14.00
C VAL A 262 -5.61 -0.61 -14.22
N GLU A 263 -4.70 0.25 -13.75
CA GLU A 263 -3.25 0.06 -13.93
C GLU A 263 -2.70 -1.15 -13.14
N ARG A 264 -3.26 -1.47 -11.97
CA ARG A 264 -2.87 -2.65 -11.18
C ARG A 264 -3.44 -3.96 -11.71
N LEU A 265 -4.62 -3.95 -12.29
CA LEU A 265 -5.23 -5.11 -12.95
C LEU A 265 -4.59 -5.39 -14.31
N ALA A 266 -4.37 -4.36 -15.13
CA ALA A 266 -3.71 -4.49 -16.43
C ALA A 266 -2.29 -5.06 -16.30
N ALA A 267 -1.54 -4.65 -15.28
CA ALA A 267 -0.21 -5.20 -14.96
C ALA A 267 -0.22 -6.69 -14.55
N ARG A 268 -1.40 -7.27 -14.29
CA ARG A 268 -1.62 -8.70 -14.03
C ARG A 268 -2.31 -9.40 -15.20
N GLY A 269 -2.41 -8.73 -16.35
CA GLY A 269 -3.00 -9.29 -17.57
C GLY A 269 -4.52 -9.29 -17.60
N TRP A 270 -5.18 -8.41 -16.84
CA TRP A 270 -6.63 -8.23 -16.94
C TRP A 270 -7.01 -7.25 -18.04
N ASP A 271 -8.07 -7.59 -18.78
CA ASP A 271 -8.76 -6.66 -19.67
C ASP A 271 -9.85 -5.93 -18.87
N VAL A 272 -9.79 -4.61 -18.89
CA VAL A 272 -10.61 -3.76 -18.01
C VAL A 272 -11.49 -2.84 -18.85
N THR A 273 -12.81 -2.94 -18.65
CA THR A 273 -13.74 -1.91 -19.13
C THR A 273 -13.90 -0.85 -18.04
N LEU A 274 -13.34 0.34 -18.28
CA LEU A 274 -13.45 1.49 -17.41
C LEU A 274 -14.66 2.32 -17.83
N ILE A 275 -15.65 2.51 -16.96
CA ILE A 275 -16.87 3.27 -17.25
C ILE A 275 -16.82 4.61 -16.52
N GLU A 276 -16.96 5.71 -17.27
CA GLU A 276 -16.98 7.08 -16.77
C GLU A 276 -18.25 7.79 -17.23
N ARG A 277 -18.94 8.47 -16.31
CA ARG A 277 -20.19 9.18 -16.59
C ARG A 277 -19.97 10.48 -17.35
N HIS A 278 -18.81 11.09 -17.18
CA HIS A 278 -18.42 12.33 -17.85
C HIS A 278 -17.73 12.05 -19.20
N ASP A 279 -17.59 13.08 -20.03
CA ASP A 279 -16.88 12.99 -21.31
C ASP A 279 -15.37 12.72 -21.14
N ARG A 280 -14.82 13.03 -19.96
CA ARG A 280 -13.41 12.85 -19.62
C ARG A 280 -13.25 12.20 -18.27
N ILE A 281 -12.15 11.46 -18.12
CA ILE A 281 -11.70 10.93 -16.83
C ILE A 281 -11.33 12.07 -15.87
N ALA A 282 -11.30 11.78 -14.57
CA ALA A 282 -10.92 12.71 -13.52
C ALA A 282 -11.72 14.04 -13.51
N SER A 283 -12.99 14.02 -13.92
CA SER A 283 -13.81 15.25 -14.05
C SER A 283 -14.41 15.79 -12.74
N GLU A 284 -14.38 15.01 -11.65
CA GLU A 284 -14.92 15.42 -10.35
C GLU A 284 -13.81 15.76 -9.34
N ALA A 285 -13.82 15.17 -8.14
CA ALA A 285 -12.84 15.47 -7.09
C ALA A 285 -11.38 15.24 -7.51
N SER A 286 -11.13 14.29 -8.42
CA SER A 286 -9.80 14.06 -9.01
C SER A 286 -9.41 15.07 -10.08
N GLY A 287 -10.27 16.04 -10.39
CA GLY A 287 -10.02 17.10 -11.38
C GLY A 287 -9.49 18.40 -10.78
N ASN A 288 -9.01 18.37 -9.54
CA ASN A 288 -8.35 19.54 -8.95
C ASN A 288 -7.03 19.84 -9.69
N PRO A 289 -6.62 21.11 -9.85
CA PRO A 289 -5.35 21.44 -10.51
C PRO A 289 -4.13 20.85 -9.79
N ALA A 290 -4.19 20.76 -8.47
CA ALA A 290 -3.23 20.04 -7.65
C ALA A 290 -3.90 19.46 -6.39
N GLY A 291 -3.33 18.39 -5.85
CA GLY A 291 -3.69 17.85 -4.53
C GLY A 291 -2.44 17.60 -3.69
N VAL A 292 -2.53 17.93 -2.40
CA VAL A 292 -1.42 17.73 -1.46
C VAL A 292 -1.30 16.24 -1.08
N PHE A 293 -0.06 15.78 -0.90
CA PHE A 293 0.30 14.39 -0.66
C PHE A 293 1.37 14.30 0.44
N HIS A 294 1.01 13.69 1.57
CA HIS A 294 1.89 13.43 2.70
C HIS A 294 1.32 12.35 3.62
N PRO A 295 2.14 11.67 4.44
CA PRO A 295 1.66 10.76 5.45
C PRO A 295 1.17 11.50 6.71
N LEU A 296 0.36 10.82 7.52
CA LEU A 296 0.07 11.24 8.89
C LEU A 296 1.13 10.67 9.84
N MET A 297 1.41 11.41 10.91
CA MET A 297 2.29 10.96 11.98
C MET A 297 1.63 11.28 13.31
N THR A 298 1.47 10.26 14.14
CA THR A 298 0.92 10.37 15.49
C THR A 298 1.84 9.65 16.46
N ARG A 299 1.90 10.13 17.71
CA ARG A 299 2.77 9.58 18.75
C ARG A 299 2.57 8.09 19.02
N ASP A 300 1.35 7.59 18.85
CA ASP A 300 0.97 6.20 19.11
C ASP A 300 1.13 5.27 17.88
N ASP A 301 1.55 5.82 16.73
CA ASP A 301 1.61 5.12 15.45
C ASP A 301 0.34 4.30 15.16
N ASN A 302 -0.83 4.93 15.35
CA ASN A 302 -2.11 4.25 15.18
C ASN A 302 -2.37 3.80 13.73
N VAL A 303 -3.50 3.11 13.55
CA VAL A 303 -3.94 2.55 12.27
C VAL A 303 -3.91 3.57 11.13
N ALA A 304 -4.32 4.83 11.35
CA ALA A 304 -4.32 5.85 10.31
C ALA A 304 -2.89 6.29 9.92
N SER A 305 -2.00 6.46 10.90
CA SER A 305 -0.58 6.77 10.67
C SER A 305 0.11 5.65 9.90
N ARG A 306 -0.11 4.39 10.29
CA ARG A 306 0.43 3.21 9.59
C ARG A 306 -0.10 3.07 8.17
N LEU A 307 -1.42 3.22 7.97
CA LEU A 307 -2.03 3.17 6.64
C LEU A 307 -1.52 4.29 5.74
N THR A 308 -1.49 5.53 6.23
CA THR A 308 -0.99 6.67 5.41
C THR A 308 0.49 6.52 5.09
N ARG A 309 1.31 6.01 6.01
CA ARG A 309 2.72 5.69 5.75
C ARG A 309 2.87 4.67 4.63
N GLY A 310 2.16 3.54 4.72
CA GLY A 310 2.17 2.51 3.66
C GLY A 310 1.67 3.06 2.33
N GLY A 311 0.57 3.83 2.33
CA GLY A 311 0.00 4.45 1.15
C GLY A 311 0.93 5.45 0.49
N PHE A 312 1.58 6.28 1.29
CA PHE A 312 2.55 7.29 0.85
C PHE A 312 3.77 6.64 0.17
N LEU A 313 4.40 5.67 0.84
CA LEU A 313 5.58 5.01 0.29
C LEU A 313 5.25 4.20 -0.97
N HIS A 314 4.11 3.50 -0.96
CA HIS A 314 3.67 2.74 -2.12
C HIS A 314 3.36 3.66 -3.31
N ALA A 315 2.66 4.79 -3.09
CA ALA A 315 2.37 5.75 -4.14
C ALA A 315 3.64 6.32 -4.77
N ILE A 316 4.64 6.72 -3.97
CA ILE A 316 5.94 7.20 -4.49
C ILE A 316 6.61 6.13 -5.36
N ALA A 317 6.66 4.89 -4.89
CA ALA A 317 7.26 3.79 -5.63
C ALA A 317 6.55 3.56 -6.98
N ARG A 318 5.21 3.58 -6.98
CA ARG A 318 4.40 3.44 -8.20
C ARG A 318 4.58 4.61 -9.17
N TRP A 319 4.64 5.84 -8.67
CA TRP A 319 4.85 7.03 -9.48
C TRP A 319 6.22 7.02 -10.17
N ARG A 320 7.28 6.68 -9.43
CA ARG A 320 8.62 6.49 -10.02
C ARG A 320 8.63 5.37 -11.07
N ALA A 321 7.82 4.32 -10.90
CA ALA A 321 7.68 3.27 -11.91
C ALA A 321 6.99 3.78 -13.19
N LEU A 322 5.91 4.56 -13.06
CA LEU A 322 5.22 5.19 -14.19
C LEU A 322 6.16 6.14 -14.95
N GLU A 323 6.89 7.00 -14.25
CA GLU A 323 7.84 7.94 -14.84
C GLU A 323 8.95 7.22 -15.62
N ARG A 324 9.53 6.15 -15.04
CA ARG A 324 10.55 5.32 -15.72
C ARG A 324 10.01 4.61 -16.96
N ALA A 325 8.73 4.26 -16.97
CA ALA A 325 8.04 3.69 -18.12
C ALA A 325 7.63 4.75 -19.16
N GLY A 326 7.94 6.03 -18.95
CA GLY A 326 7.61 7.12 -19.89
C GLY A 326 6.22 7.72 -19.70
N HIS A 327 5.49 7.35 -18.65
CA HIS A 327 4.17 7.90 -18.31
C HIS A 327 4.29 9.02 -17.29
N ALA A 328 4.93 10.12 -17.70
CA ALA A 328 5.17 11.27 -16.84
C ALA A 328 3.88 12.06 -16.54
N PHE A 329 3.83 12.66 -15.36
CA PHE A 329 2.78 13.58 -14.91
C PHE A 329 3.39 14.63 -13.97
N ALA A 330 2.71 15.77 -13.82
CA ALA A 330 3.22 16.86 -12.99
C ALA A 330 3.08 16.55 -11.49
N ARG A 331 4.19 16.68 -10.75
CA ARG A 331 4.24 16.65 -9.28
C ARG A 331 5.41 17.46 -8.76
N SER A 332 5.30 17.97 -7.54
CA SER A 332 6.43 18.60 -6.87
C SER A 332 7.44 17.56 -6.40
N THR A 333 8.73 17.94 -6.41
CA THR A 333 9.85 17.09 -5.96
C THR A 333 10.70 17.75 -4.87
N HIS A 334 10.28 18.89 -4.35
CA HIS A 334 11.01 19.72 -3.39
C HIS A 334 10.47 19.58 -1.95
N GLY A 335 9.77 18.49 -1.65
CA GLY A 335 9.11 18.26 -0.38
C GLY A 335 7.87 19.13 -0.15
N MET A 336 7.36 19.10 1.08
CA MET A 336 6.34 20.00 1.59
C MET A 336 6.45 20.18 3.10
N ILE A 337 5.87 21.26 3.63
CA ILE A 337 5.85 21.52 5.07
C ILE A 337 4.42 21.48 5.64
N HIS A 338 4.28 20.85 6.80
CA HIS A 338 3.09 20.93 7.65
C HIS A 338 3.43 21.81 8.85
N LEU A 339 2.98 23.05 8.83
CA LEU A 339 3.14 23.99 9.94
C LEU A 339 2.14 23.68 11.03
N ALA A 340 2.57 23.83 12.28
CA ALA A 340 1.67 23.70 13.42
C ALA A 340 0.72 24.89 13.52
N GLU A 341 -0.53 24.62 13.92
CA GLU A 341 -1.56 25.65 14.07
C GLU A 341 -1.39 26.47 15.37
N SER A 342 -0.68 25.92 16.36
CA SER A 342 -0.40 26.57 17.64
C SER A 342 0.85 25.99 18.31
N ALA A 343 1.31 26.61 19.39
CA ALA A 343 2.43 26.10 20.18
C ALA A 343 2.15 24.70 20.76
N ASP A 344 0.92 24.46 21.22
CA ASP A 344 0.49 23.14 21.71
C ASP A 344 0.48 22.10 20.60
N ASP A 345 0.09 22.51 19.38
CA ASP A 345 0.13 21.64 18.22
C ASP A 345 1.56 21.30 17.80
N PHE A 346 2.46 22.28 17.84
CA PHE A 346 3.87 22.06 17.58
C PHE A 346 4.50 21.11 18.60
N ALA A 347 4.15 21.25 19.88
CA ALA A 347 4.58 20.32 20.93
C ALA A 347 4.11 18.88 20.64
N ARG A 348 2.85 18.70 20.20
CA ARG A 348 2.35 17.37 19.79
C ARG A 348 3.07 16.82 18.56
N MET A 349 3.38 17.65 17.57
CA MET A 349 4.15 17.24 16.39
C MET A 349 5.57 16.78 16.78
N ARG A 350 6.24 17.52 17.68
CA ARG A 350 7.55 17.16 18.22
C ARG A 350 7.52 15.86 18.99
N ASP A 351 6.55 15.70 19.90
CA ASP A 351 6.33 14.46 20.63
C ASP A 351 6.15 13.25 19.71
N ALA A 352 5.38 13.42 18.62
CA ALA A 352 5.18 12.37 17.62
C ALA A 352 6.46 12.06 16.83
N PHE A 353 7.22 13.10 16.46
CA PHE A 353 8.50 12.97 15.77
C PHE A 353 9.53 12.21 16.62
N ASP A 354 9.70 12.62 17.88
CA ASP A 354 10.65 12.02 18.81
C ASP A 354 10.27 10.58 19.15
N ALA A 355 8.97 10.31 19.37
CA ALA A 355 8.49 8.96 19.67
C ALA A 355 8.65 7.98 18.49
N PHE A 356 8.44 8.44 17.26
CA PHE A 356 8.57 7.59 16.08
C PHE A 356 10.04 7.39 15.66
N GLY A 357 10.89 8.41 15.85
CA GLY A 357 12.32 8.32 15.57
C GLY A 357 12.67 8.05 14.11
N ALA A 358 11.85 8.58 13.19
CA ALA A 358 11.98 8.40 11.75
C ALA A 358 13.32 8.91 11.18
N PRO A 359 13.78 8.34 10.03
CA PRO A 359 14.89 8.91 9.28
C PRO A 359 14.50 10.29 8.71
N SER A 360 15.49 11.17 8.55
CA SER A 360 15.28 12.52 8.00
C SER A 360 14.71 12.51 6.58
N ASP A 361 14.98 11.44 5.82
CA ASP A 361 14.40 11.21 4.50
C ASP A 361 12.87 11.00 4.54
N TYR A 362 12.31 10.54 5.67
CA TYR A 362 10.86 10.47 5.88
C TYR A 362 10.28 11.81 6.28
N VAL A 363 10.84 12.40 7.33
CA VAL A 363 10.34 13.63 7.96
C VAL A 363 11.46 14.29 8.76
N SER A 364 11.47 15.62 8.77
CA SER A 364 12.35 16.42 9.62
C SER A 364 11.51 17.43 10.42
N LEU A 365 11.85 17.60 11.70
CA LEU A 365 11.24 18.63 12.53
C LEU A 365 11.94 19.97 12.29
N LEU A 366 11.17 21.01 11.98
CA LEU A 366 11.65 22.38 11.85
C LEU A 366 11.08 23.21 13.01
N ASP A 367 11.94 23.93 13.74
CA ASP A 367 11.46 25.00 14.60
C ASP A 367 11.01 26.22 13.77
N ALA A 368 10.52 27.25 14.44
CA ALA A 368 9.99 28.43 13.76
C ALA A 368 11.05 29.16 12.93
N ASP A 369 12.30 29.25 13.40
CA ASP A 369 13.37 29.96 12.69
C ASP A 369 13.84 29.18 11.47
N ALA A 370 13.96 27.85 11.59
CA ALA A 370 14.24 26.95 10.48
C ALA A 370 13.12 26.98 9.44
N ALA A 371 11.85 26.98 9.87
CA ALA A 371 10.71 27.09 8.97
C ALA A 371 10.65 28.44 8.23
N ARG A 372 10.92 29.56 8.92
CA ARG A 372 11.02 30.89 8.29
C ARG A 372 12.11 30.93 7.24
N THR A 373 13.28 30.39 7.58
CA THR A 373 14.44 30.32 6.68
C THR A 373 14.12 29.46 5.46
N HIS A 374 13.47 28.30 5.66
CA HIS A 374 13.12 27.37 4.59
C HIS A 374 12.08 27.96 3.63
N LEU A 375 11.05 28.63 4.15
CA LEU A 375 9.97 29.21 3.34
C LEU A 375 10.30 30.61 2.81
N ASN A 376 11.33 31.26 3.35
CA ASN A 376 11.62 32.68 3.13
C ASN A 376 10.39 33.58 3.41
N LEU A 377 9.60 33.21 4.41
CA LEU A 377 8.37 33.88 4.81
C LEU A 377 8.25 33.88 6.34
N PRO A 378 7.60 34.90 6.93
CA PRO A 378 7.19 34.84 8.33
C PRO A 378 6.31 33.61 8.59
N VAL A 379 6.59 32.91 9.68
CA VAL A 379 5.70 31.88 10.24
C VAL A 379 5.62 32.01 11.76
N ALA A 380 4.44 31.72 12.30
CA ALA A 380 4.17 31.79 13.74
C ALA A 380 4.78 30.60 14.50
N GLN A 381 4.72 29.40 13.92
CA GLN A 381 5.16 28.16 14.53
C GLN A 381 6.13 27.39 13.61
N GLY A 382 6.83 26.43 14.19
CA GLY A 382 7.55 25.40 13.44
C GLY A 382 6.60 24.35 12.86
N GLY A 383 7.16 23.26 12.36
CA GLY A 383 6.37 22.18 11.76
C GLY A 383 7.20 20.97 11.35
N LEU A 384 6.60 20.15 10.48
CA LEU A 384 7.21 18.95 9.93
C LEU A 384 7.46 19.13 8.43
N LEU A 385 8.71 18.95 8.00
CA LEU A 385 9.10 18.88 6.59
C LEU A 385 9.06 17.42 6.14
N PHE A 386 8.30 17.13 5.09
CA PHE A 386 8.25 15.82 4.42
C PHE A 386 8.99 15.91 3.08
N PRO A 387 10.24 15.43 2.95
CA PRO A 387 11.06 15.63 1.74
C PRO A 387 10.48 15.01 0.47
N HIS A 388 9.76 13.89 0.60
CA HIS A 388 9.06 13.23 -0.53
C HIS A 388 7.56 13.53 -0.56
N GLY A 389 7.08 14.38 0.35
CA GLY A 389 5.74 14.93 0.28
C GLY A 389 5.66 16.02 -0.80
N GLY A 390 4.46 16.49 -1.09
CA GLY A 390 4.31 17.47 -2.15
C GLY A 390 2.89 17.69 -2.63
N ALA A 391 2.80 18.15 -3.87
CA ALA A 391 1.57 18.29 -4.63
C ALA A 391 1.65 17.50 -5.92
N VAL A 392 0.52 16.94 -6.35
CA VAL A 392 0.39 16.15 -7.58
C VAL A 392 -0.77 16.69 -8.40
N TRP A 393 -0.60 16.77 -9.73
CA TRP A 393 -1.71 16.99 -10.64
C TRP A 393 -2.52 15.68 -10.82
N PRO A 394 -3.70 15.53 -10.19
CA PRO A 394 -4.32 14.22 -10.07
C PRO A 394 -4.91 13.72 -11.41
N ALA A 395 -5.40 14.62 -12.27
CA ALA A 395 -5.89 14.24 -13.59
C ALA A 395 -4.74 13.73 -14.49
N GLY A 396 -3.56 14.35 -14.42
CA GLY A 396 -2.35 13.87 -15.10
C GLY A 396 -1.94 12.47 -14.62
N LEU A 397 -1.99 12.23 -13.31
CA LEU A 397 -1.74 10.89 -12.75
C LEU A 397 -2.76 9.85 -13.23
N CYS A 398 -4.06 10.19 -13.27
CA CYS A 398 -5.10 9.31 -13.78
C CYS A 398 -4.85 8.93 -15.25
N ALA A 399 -4.47 9.90 -16.08
CA ALA A 399 -4.12 9.68 -17.48
C ALA A 399 -2.88 8.80 -17.62
N ALA A 400 -1.81 9.05 -16.84
CA ALA A 400 -0.59 8.23 -16.84
C ALA A 400 -0.87 6.77 -16.46
N GLN A 401 -1.73 6.53 -15.47
CA GLN A 401 -2.14 5.19 -15.07
C GLN A 401 -2.94 4.46 -16.16
N CYS A 402 -3.88 5.14 -16.82
CA CYS A 402 -4.62 4.55 -17.94
C CYS A 402 -3.69 4.27 -19.14
N ALA A 403 -2.73 5.18 -19.43
CA ALA A 403 -1.74 4.98 -20.48
C ALA A 403 -0.84 3.76 -20.21
N ALA A 404 -0.44 3.55 -18.95
CA ALA A 404 0.33 2.38 -18.54
C ALA A 404 -0.44 1.05 -18.68
N ALA A 405 -1.77 1.08 -18.65
CA ALA A 405 -2.59 -0.10 -18.93
C ALA A 405 -2.61 -0.46 -20.43
N GLY A 406 -2.31 0.50 -21.32
CA GLY A 406 -2.23 0.29 -22.76
C GLY A 406 -3.53 -0.26 -23.36
N GLU A 407 -3.43 -1.26 -24.24
CA GLU A 407 -4.57 -1.87 -24.92
C GLU A 407 -5.50 -2.68 -23.99
N ARG A 408 -5.08 -2.93 -22.73
CA ARG A 408 -5.89 -3.67 -21.76
C ARG A 408 -7.00 -2.84 -21.13
N VAL A 409 -7.04 -1.53 -21.35
CA VAL A 409 -8.15 -0.68 -20.88
C VAL A 409 -9.03 -0.24 -22.06
N HIS A 410 -10.32 -0.47 -21.93
CA HIS A 410 -11.35 0.07 -22.80
C HIS A 410 -12.19 1.09 -22.02
N LEU A 411 -12.09 2.37 -22.39
CA LEU A 411 -12.83 3.45 -21.75
C LEU A 411 -14.19 3.66 -22.41
N LEU A 412 -15.26 3.51 -21.63
CA LEU A 412 -16.62 3.92 -21.96
C LEU A 412 -16.91 5.25 -21.25
N ALA A 413 -16.62 6.37 -21.92
CA ALA A 413 -16.94 7.71 -21.43
C ALA A 413 -18.40 8.09 -21.68
N SER A 414 -18.86 9.18 -21.06
CA SER A 414 -20.24 9.68 -21.16
C SER A 414 -21.30 8.61 -20.87
N THR A 415 -20.99 7.67 -19.99
CA THR A 415 -21.78 6.45 -19.75
C THR A 415 -22.10 6.31 -18.27
N GLY A 416 -23.36 6.46 -17.90
CA GLY A 416 -23.86 6.22 -16.54
C GLY A 416 -24.23 4.76 -16.31
N VAL A 417 -23.83 4.18 -15.18
CA VAL A 417 -24.30 2.86 -14.75
C VAL A 417 -25.48 3.03 -13.80
N ALA A 418 -26.65 2.56 -14.24
CA ALA A 418 -27.89 2.64 -13.48
C ALA A 418 -27.92 1.56 -12.39
N ARG A 419 -27.58 0.32 -12.73
CA ARG A 419 -27.58 -0.82 -11.80
C ARG A 419 -26.59 -1.91 -12.19
N LEU A 420 -26.29 -2.76 -11.22
CA LEU A 420 -25.52 -3.99 -11.40
C LEU A 420 -26.43 -5.20 -11.22
N GLU A 421 -26.30 -6.19 -12.11
CA GLU A 421 -26.98 -7.48 -11.98
C GLU A 421 -25.97 -8.62 -12.13
N ARG A 422 -26.03 -9.62 -11.25
CA ARG A 422 -25.25 -10.85 -11.42
C ARG A 422 -26.08 -11.88 -12.17
N ARG A 423 -25.59 -12.36 -13.31
CA ARG A 423 -26.23 -13.40 -14.14
C ARG A 423 -25.23 -14.56 -14.32
N GLY A 424 -25.54 -15.72 -13.74
CA GLY A 424 -24.59 -16.82 -13.66
C GLY A 424 -23.32 -16.39 -12.91
N ASP A 425 -22.17 -16.49 -13.58
CA ASP A 425 -20.86 -16.12 -13.01
C ASP A 425 -20.34 -14.73 -13.41
N ALA A 426 -21.14 -13.96 -14.15
CA ALA A 426 -20.78 -12.62 -14.58
C ALA A 426 -21.67 -11.53 -13.96
N TRP A 427 -21.08 -10.36 -13.78
CA TRP A 427 -21.78 -9.13 -13.50
C TRP A 427 -22.05 -8.37 -14.80
N HIS A 428 -23.24 -7.79 -14.89
CA HIS A 428 -23.66 -6.92 -15.97
C HIS A 428 -23.86 -5.51 -15.42
N ALA A 429 -23.15 -4.55 -16.00
CA ALA A 429 -23.41 -3.13 -15.80
C ALA A 429 -24.49 -2.68 -16.77
N LEU A 430 -25.59 -2.14 -16.25
CA LEU A 430 -26.77 -1.80 -17.03
C LEU A 430 -27.03 -0.30 -17.05
N ASP A 431 -27.52 0.20 -18.18
CA ASP A 431 -28.03 1.56 -18.32
C ASP A 431 -29.47 1.69 -17.76
N ASP A 432 -30.01 2.92 -17.82
CA ASP A 432 -31.37 3.23 -17.34
C ASP A 432 -32.47 2.51 -18.13
N ALA A 433 -32.23 2.18 -19.40
CA ALA A 433 -33.15 1.42 -20.25
C ALA A 433 -33.06 -0.10 -20.01
N GLY A 434 -32.12 -0.56 -19.19
CA GLY A 434 -31.84 -1.97 -18.94
C GLY A 434 -30.94 -2.64 -19.99
N GLY A 435 -30.37 -1.86 -20.91
CA GLY A 435 -29.33 -2.30 -21.84
C GLY A 435 -28.04 -2.65 -21.10
N THR A 436 -27.32 -3.67 -21.60
CA THR A 436 -26.01 -4.06 -21.03
C THR A 436 -24.91 -3.21 -21.63
N LEU A 437 -24.23 -2.44 -20.77
CA LEU A 437 -23.09 -1.60 -21.12
C LEU A 437 -21.80 -2.43 -21.18
N ALA A 438 -21.62 -3.33 -20.21
CA ALA A 438 -20.46 -4.21 -20.10
C ALA A 438 -20.79 -5.44 -19.27
N GLU A 439 -20.04 -6.52 -19.47
CA GLU A 439 -20.10 -7.73 -18.66
C GLU A 439 -18.70 -8.26 -18.29
N ALA A 440 -18.55 -8.71 -17.05
CA ALA A 440 -17.30 -9.29 -16.56
C ALA A 440 -17.54 -10.14 -15.30
N PRO A 441 -16.68 -11.13 -15.00
CA PRO A 441 -16.74 -11.86 -13.73
C PRO A 441 -16.40 -10.97 -12.51
N VAL A 442 -15.73 -9.83 -12.72
CA VAL A 442 -15.31 -8.91 -11.66
C VAL A 442 -15.80 -7.49 -11.92
N VAL A 443 -16.27 -6.82 -10.87
CA VAL A 443 -16.59 -5.39 -10.85
C VAL A 443 -15.87 -4.73 -9.68
N VAL A 444 -15.24 -3.58 -9.94
CA VAL A 444 -14.68 -2.71 -8.91
C VAL A 444 -15.40 -1.36 -8.93
N LEU A 445 -16.07 -1.04 -7.83
CA LEU A 445 -16.74 0.25 -7.64
C LEU A 445 -15.75 1.30 -7.16
N ALA A 446 -15.48 2.29 -8.02
CA ALA A 446 -14.58 3.41 -7.77
C ALA A 446 -15.26 4.78 -8.02
N ASN A 447 -16.61 4.80 -8.05
CA ASN A 447 -17.48 5.94 -8.35
C ASN A 447 -17.87 6.76 -7.10
N ALA A 448 -16.94 6.85 -6.15
CA ALA A 448 -17.06 7.65 -4.92
C ALA A 448 -18.35 7.35 -4.12
N GLY A 449 -19.16 8.36 -3.81
CA GLY A 449 -20.40 8.21 -3.03
C GLY A 449 -21.43 7.26 -3.64
N ASP A 450 -21.45 7.17 -4.97
CA ASP A 450 -22.43 6.39 -5.71
C ASP A 450 -22.16 4.86 -5.63
N ALA A 451 -20.98 4.46 -5.15
CA ALA A 451 -20.64 3.05 -4.91
C ALA A 451 -21.61 2.38 -3.92
N ALA A 452 -22.03 3.09 -2.88
CA ALA A 452 -22.96 2.55 -1.89
C ALA A 452 -24.33 2.21 -2.51
N ARG A 453 -24.82 3.05 -3.43
CA ARG A 453 -26.06 2.81 -4.17
C ARG A 453 -25.94 1.60 -5.08
N LEU A 454 -24.90 1.54 -5.92
CA LEU A 454 -24.71 0.45 -6.88
C LEU A 454 -24.50 -0.92 -6.22
N ALA A 455 -23.80 -0.97 -5.09
CA ALA A 455 -23.61 -2.21 -4.31
C ALA A 455 -24.75 -2.51 -3.34
N GLY A 456 -25.73 -1.60 -3.17
CA GLY A 456 -26.81 -1.78 -2.21
C GLY A 456 -26.35 -1.82 -0.75
N LEU A 457 -25.26 -1.14 -0.40
CA LEU A 457 -24.72 -1.13 0.97
C LEU A 457 -25.66 -0.35 1.91
N ARG A 458 -26.01 -0.94 3.05
CA ARG A 458 -26.91 -0.33 4.05
C ARG A 458 -26.17 0.16 5.29
N HIS A 459 -25.04 -0.46 5.60
CA HIS A 459 -24.30 -0.17 6.84
C HIS A 459 -23.18 0.85 6.66
N VAL A 460 -22.86 1.20 5.42
CA VAL A 460 -21.85 2.22 5.09
C VAL A 460 -22.54 3.57 4.93
N ALA A 461 -22.19 4.53 5.80
CA ALA A 461 -22.58 5.92 5.65
C ALA A 461 -21.43 6.73 5.02
N LEU A 462 -21.69 7.33 3.85
CA LEU A 462 -20.77 8.23 3.16
C LEU A 462 -21.33 9.65 3.24
N GLN A 463 -20.55 10.56 3.82
CA GLN A 463 -20.90 11.97 3.92
C GLN A 463 -20.26 12.75 2.76
N PRO A 464 -21.04 13.49 1.95
CA PRO A 464 -20.47 14.44 1.01
C PRO A 464 -19.92 15.64 1.79
N VAL A 465 -18.72 16.08 1.43
CA VAL A 465 -18.08 17.27 1.98
C VAL A 465 -17.62 18.14 0.83
N ARG A 466 -18.37 19.22 0.60
CA ARG A 466 -18.02 20.25 -0.38
C ARG A 466 -16.72 20.92 0.04
N GLY A 467 -15.89 21.22 -0.96
CA GLY A 467 -14.66 21.98 -0.80
C GLY A 467 -14.46 22.90 -1.98
N GLN A 468 -14.16 24.16 -1.69
CA GLN A 468 -13.84 25.18 -2.68
C GLN A 468 -12.37 25.54 -2.61
N LEU A 469 -11.74 25.57 -3.78
CA LEU A 469 -10.38 26.05 -4.01
C LEU A 469 -10.42 27.47 -4.57
N THR A 470 -9.40 28.25 -4.27
CA THR A 470 -9.16 29.57 -4.87
C THR A 470 -7.84 29.53 -5.63
N LEU A 471 -7.82 30.11 -6.83
CA LEU A 471 -6.65 30.24 -7.69
C LEU A 471 -6.23 31.70 -7.74
N LEU A 472 -5.10 32.02 -7.13
CA LEU A 472 -4.55 33.37 -7.14
C LEU A 472 -3.67 33.57 -8.39
N PRO A 473 -3.84 34.68 -9.12
CA PRO A 473 -3.15 34.88 -10.38
C PRO A 473 -1.63 35.02 -10.19
N PRO A 474 -0.81 34.64 -11.20
CA PRO A 474 0.62 34.87 -11.17
C PRO A 474 0.98 36.32 -10.83
N GLY A 475 1.98 36.50 -9.96
CA GLY A 475 2.45 37.82 -9.51
C GLY A 475 1.67 38.44 -8.34
N SER A 476 0.60 37.80 -7.86
CA SER A 476 -0.15 38.29 -6.68
C SER A 476 0.37 37.80 -5.33
N THR A 477 1.39 36.93 -5.34
CA THR A 477 1.96 36.31 -4.14
C THR A 477 3.48 36.38 -4.15
N ALA A 478 4.08 36.38 -2.95
CA ALA A 478 5.51 36.10 -2.81
C ALA A 478 5.84 34.67 -3.30
N PRO A 479 7.09 34.39 -3.71
CA PRO A 479 7.51 33.05 -4.08
C PRO A 479 7.36 32.08 -2.89
N LEU A 480 6.78 30.91 -3.15
CA LEU A 480 6.64 29.83 -2.18
C LEU A 480 7.42 28.62 -2.69
N PRO A 481 8.44 28.11 -1.96
CA PRO A 481 9.36 27.10 -2.49
C PRO A 481 8.76 25.69 -2.54
N CYS A 482 7.77 25.40 -1.71
CA CYS A 482 7.11 24.10 -1.65
C CYS A 482 5.66 24.22 -1.17
N PRO A 483 4.82 23.20 -1.40
CA PRO A 483 3.50 23.14 -0.78
C PRO A 483 3.57 23.29 0.75
N THR A 484 2.67 24.07 1.31
CA THR A 484 2.59 24.31 2.75
C THR A 484 1.18 24.09 3.26
N ILE A 485 1.02 23.32 4.34
CA ILE A 485 -0.27 23.04 4.97
C ILE A 485 -0.30 23.40 6.46
N GLY A 486 -1.51 23.53 7.01
CA GLY A 486 -1.88 23.75 8.41
C GLY A 486 -3.40 23.96 8.46
N ASP A 487 -3.86 25.06 9.08
CA ASP A 487 -5.28 25.48 9.10
C ASP A 487 -5.86 25.87 7.70
N GLY A 488 -4.98 25.91 6.70
CA GLY A 488 -5.30 25.93 5.29
C GLY A 488 -4.14 25.32 4.51
N TYR A 489 -4.12 25.47 3.19
CA TYR A 489 -2.95 25.11 2.42
C TYR A 489 -2.74 26.01 1.21
N ALA A 490 -1.47 26.10 0.80
CA ALA A 490 -1.01 26.82 -0.36
C ALA A 490 -0.11 25.89 -1.21
N VAL A 491 -0.38 25.84 -2.51
CA VAL A 491 0.35 25.00 -3.48
C VAL A 491 0.75 25.87 -4.66
N PRO A 492 2.06 26.10 -4.87
CA PRO A 492 2.53 26.79 -6.08
C PRO A 492 2.37 25.86 -7.29
N LEU A 493 1.84 26.40 -8.39
CA LEU A 493 1.73 25.71 -9.67
C LEU A 493 2.82 26.20 -10.64
N ASP A 494 3.16 25.37 -11.63
CA ASP A 494 4.25 25.62 -12.57
C ASP A 494 4.06 26.88 -13.43
N ASP A 495 2.82 27.34 -13.62
CA ASP A 495 2.48 28.55 -14.38
C ASP A 495 2.53 29.84 -13.53
N GLY A 496 2.97 29.74 -12.27
CA GLY A 496 3.02 30.84 -11.32
C GLY A 496 1.71 31.12 -10.59
N THR A 497 0.63 30.38 -10.88
CA THR A 497 -0.63 30.44 -10.11
C THR A 497 -0.40 29.85 -8.72
N LEU A 498 -0.95 30.48 -7.68
CA LEU A 498 -1.00 29.88 -6.35
C LEU A 498 -2.39 29.30 -6.10
N LEU A 499 -2.47 27.98 -5.91
CA LEU A 499 -3.68 27.31 -5.48
C LEU A 499 -3.74 27.34 -3.95
N ILE A 500 -4.83 27.87 -3.41
CA ILE A 500 -5.10 27.85 -1.97
C ILE A 500 -6.41 27.14 -1.67
N GLY A 501 -6.49 26.52 -0.50
CA GLY A 501 -7.70 25.84 -0.11
C GLY A 501 -7.66 25.19 1.26
N ALA A 502 -8.67 24.41 1.60
CA ALA A 502 -9.98 24.42 0.95
C ALA A 502 -11.03 24.59 2.04
N THR A 503 -12.16 25.20 1.68
CA THR A 503 -13.34 25.21 2.56
C THR A 503 -13.71 23.77 2.96
N PHE A 504 -14.39 23.62 4.09
CA PHE A 504 -14.86 22.33 4.58
C PHE A 504 -16.33 22.45 4.98
N GLU A 505 -17.23 22.06 4.07
CA GLU A 505 -18.67 22.19 4.25
C GLU A 505 -19.33 20.79 4.16
N PRO A 506 -19.51 20.10 5.29
CA PRO A 506 -20.19 18.81 5.35
C PRO A 506 -21.67 18.93 4.95
N ASP A 507 -22.19 17.90 4.29
CA ASP A 507 -23.59 17.76 3.84
C ASP A 507 -24.07 18.81 2.83
N ASP A 508 -23.20 19.75 2.45
CA ASP A 508 -23.46 20.68 1.37
C ASP A 508 -23.19 20.02 0.01
N VAL A 509 -24.20 20.02 -0.85
CA VAL A 509 -24.17 19.42 -2.19
C VAL A 509 -24.29 20.45 -3.31
N ASP A 510 -24.28 21.75 -2.99
CA ASP A 510 -24.39 22.83 -3.96
C ASP A 510 -23.07 23.03 -4.74
N PRO A 511 -23.05 22.83 -6.07
CA PRO A 511 -21.85 22.95 -6.87
C PRO A 511 -21.45 24.39 -7.17
N ALA A 512 -22.29 25.39 -6.86
CA ALA A 512 -22.05 26.78 -7.19
C ALA A 512 -20.83 27.34 -6.45
N MET A 513 -19.99 28.12 -7.12
CA MET A 513 -18.88 28.84 -6.49
C MET A 513 -19.39 29.99 -5.63
N ARG A 514 -18.77 30.23 -4.48
CA ARG A 514 -19.19 31.26 -3.51
C ARG A 514 -18.07 32.23 -3.18
N ALA A 515 -18.37 33.52 -3.21
CA ALA A 515 -17.45 34.58 -2.77
C ALA A 515 -16.92 34.35 -1.34
N ALA A 516 -17.81 33.95 -0.43
CA ALA A 516 -17.47 33.64 0.96
C ALA A 516 -16.40 32.54 1.07
N GLY A 517 -16.44 31.53 0.19
CA GLY A 517 -15.42 30.48 0.17
C GLY A 517 -14.05 30.97 -0.27
N HIS A 518 -13.99 31.99 -1.15
CA HIS A 518 -12.71 32.64 -1.48
C HIS A 518 -12.15 33.40 -0.30
N LEU A 519 -13.00 34.18 0.40
CA LEU A 519 -12.61 34.93 1.59
C LEU A 519 -12.09 34.01 2.70
N GLU A 520 -12.78 32.91 2.97
CA GLU A 520 -12.36 31.92 3.98
C GLU A 520 -10.97 31.34 3.66
N ASN A 521 -10.74 30.90 2.42
CA ASN A 521 -9.44 30.37 2.00
C ASN A 521 -8.33 31.43 2.13
N LEU A 522 -8.61 32.68 1.76
CA LEU A 522 -7.66 33.79 1.86
C LEU A 522 -7.28 34.08 3.32
N GLU A 523 -8.26 34.08 4.22
CA GLU A 523 -8.05 34.32 5.65
C GLU A 523 -7.17 33.25 6.28
N ARG A 524 -7.50 31.96 6.06
CA ARG A 524 -6.70 30.83 6.56
C ARG A 524 -5.25 30.88 6.09
N VAL A 525 -5.02 31.18 4.81
CA VAL A 525 -3.64 31.24 4.27
C VAL A 525 -2.90 32.49 4.74
N ARG A 526 -3.57 33.63 4.95
CA ARG A 526 -2.93 34.80 5.59
C ARG A 526 -2.51 34.54 7.02
N HIS A 527 -3.27 33.72 7.76
CA HIS A 527 -2.88 33.28 9.09
C HIS A 527 -1.70 32.31 9.06
N LEU A 528 -1.75 31.32 8.15
CA LEU A 528 -0.72 30.29 8.00
C LEU A 528 0.63 30.85 7.51
N LEU A 529 0.60 31.76 6.52
CA LEU A 529 1.76 32.33 5.84
C LEU A 529 1.64 33.86 5.72
N PRO A 530 1.85 34.61 6.82
CA PRO A 530 1.82 36.06 6.78
C PRO A 530 2.81 36.62 5.76
N GLY A 531 2.36 37.53 4.91
CA GLY A 531 3.19 38.14 3.86
C GLY A 531 3.27 37.34 2.55
N LEU A 532 2.66 36.16 2.45
CA LEU A 532 2.58 35.42 1.18
C LEU A 532 1.66 36.13 0.16
N ILE A 533 0.46 36.51 0.60
CA ILE A 533 -0.57 37.07 -0.28
C ILE A 533 -0.43 38.59 -0.28
N GLY A 534 -0.18 39.17 -1.46
CA GLY A 534 -0.13 40.61 -1.67
C GLY A 534 -1.49 41.19 -2.05
N ASP A 535 -1.47 42.17 -2.94
CA ASP A 535 -2.68 42.79 -3.49
C ASP A 535 -3.43 41.82 -4.41
N LEU A 536 -4.74 41.75 -4.22
CA LEU A 536 -5.62 40.84 -4.94
C LEU A 536 -6.78 41.58 -5.61
N PRO A 537 -7.30 41.05 -6.73
CA PRO A 537 -8.55 41.54 -7.28
C PRO A 537 -9.72 41.23 -6.33
N ALA A 538 -10.89 41.81 -6.62
CA ALA A 538 -12.09 41.57 -5.83
C ALA A 538 -12.41 40.06 -5.74
N PRO A 539 -12.80 39.53 -4.57
CA PRO A 539 -13.04 38.09 -4.38
C PRO A 539 -13.98 37.46 -5.40
N ASP A 540 -15.00 38.18 -5.85
CA ASP A 540 -15.99 37.71 -6.84
C ASP A 540 -15.41 37.48 -8.25
N THR A 541 -14.21 38.00 -8.50
CA THR A 541 -13.50 37.86 -9.78
C THR A 541 -12.43 36.77 -9.74
N LEU A 542 -12.17 36.19 -8.57
CA LEU A 542 -11.20 35.11 -8.42
C LEU A 542 -11.71 33.84 -9.08
N ARG A 543 -10.78 33.08 -9.65
CA ARG A 543 -11.07 31.75 -10.17
C ARG A 543 -10.96 30.72 -9.04
N GLY A 544 -11.61 29.59 -9.22
CA GLY A 544 -11.60 28.52 -8.24
C GLY A 544 -12.15 27.22 -8.78
N ARG A 545 -12.31 26.25 -7.88
CA ARG A 545 -12.97 24.99 -8.19
C ARG A 545 -13.74 24.50 -6.98
N VAL A 546 -14.99 24.07 -7.20
CA VAL A 546 -15.79 23.35 -6.20
C VAL A 546 -15.75 21.86 -6.54
N ALA A 547 -15.54 21.02 -5.53
CA ALA A 547 -15.61 19.57 -5.65
C ALA A 547 -16.11 18.94 -4.34
N PHE A 548 -16.51 17.67 -4.43
CA PHE A 548 -17.10 16.94 -3.31
C PHE A 548 -16.21 15.77 -2.90
N ARG A 549 -15.80 15.77 -1.64
CA ARG A 549 -15.11 14.65 -1.00
C ARG A 549 -16.16 13.73 -0.41
N TRP A 550 -15.94 12.42 -0.50
CA TRP A 550 -16.80 11.44 0.14
C TRP A 550 -16.07 10.85 1.34
N VAL A 551 -16.55 11.20 2.53
CA VAL A 551 -15.91 10.88 3.80
C VAL A 551 -16.69 9.77 4.49
N VAL A 552 -15.94 8.78 4.97
CA VAL A 552 -16.48 7.72 5.83
C VAL A 552 -16.39 8.17 7.29
N GLY A 553 -17.33 7.74 8.15
CA GLY A 553 -17.38 8.19 9.55
C GLY A 553 -16.09 7.98 10.37
N ASP A 554 -15.29 6.96 10.07
CA ASP A 554 -13.99 6.73 10.71
C ASP A 554 -12.79 7.27 9.90
N ARG A 555 -13.06 8.00 8.81
CA ARG A 555 -12.09 8.66 7.91
C ARG A 555 -11.08 7.72 7.24
N LEU A 556 -11.28 6.41 7.33
CA LEU A 556 -10.51 5.41 6.59
C LEU A 556 -11.23 5.05 5.28
N PRO A 557 -10.48 4.76 4.19
CA PRO A 557 -11.10 4.36 2.93
C PRO A 557 -11.81 3.00 3.04
N LEU A 558 -12.62 2.68 2.04
CA LEU A 558 -13.29 1.39 1.87
C LEU A 558 -12.61 0.69 0.69
N LEU A 559 -11.81 -0.34 0.99
CA LEU A 559 -10.93 -1.02 0.05
C LEU A 559 -11.06 -2.54 0.19
N GLY A 560 -11.50 -3.23 -0.87
CA GLY A 560 -11.54 -4.70 -0.90
C GLY A 560 -12.89 -5.30 -1.30
N PRO A 561 -13.12 -6.60 -1.05
CA PRO A 561 -14.35 -7.29 -1.45
C PRO A 561 -15.56 -6.80 -0.67
N LEU A 562 -16.71 -6.65 -1.33
CA LEU A 562 -17.95 -6.24 -0.67
C LEU A 562 -18.65 -7.44 -0.01
N ALA A 563 -19.22 -7.22 1.18
CA ALA A 563 -19.98 -8.25 1.88
C ALA A 563 -21.35 -8.45 1.22
N ASP A 564 -21.84 -9.69 1.22
CA ASP A 564 -23.26 -9.96 1.03
C ASP A 564 -23.98 -9.57 2.33
N GLU A 565 -24.40 -8.30 2.41
CA GLU A 565 -25.04 -7.78 3.62
C GLU A 565 -26.35 -8.53 3.93
N ALA A 566 -27.14 -8.89 2.90
CA ALA A 566 -28.40 -9.61 3.09
C ALA A 566 -28.16 -11.00 3.67
N GLY A 567 -27.21 -11.75 3.10
CA GLY A 567 -26.82 -13.06 3.63
C GLY A 567 -26.23 -12.99 5.04
N ALA A 568 -25.44 -11.96 5.34
CA ALA A 568 -24.89 -11.75 6.68
C ALA A 568 -25.98 -11.38 7.71
N VAL A 569 -26.94 -10.53 7.35
CA VAL A 569 -28.09 -10.16 8.19
C VAL A 569 -28.94 -11.39 8.50
N ALA A 570 -29.24 -12.21 7.50
CA ALA A 570 -30.01 -13.45 7.68
C ALA A 570 -29.34 -14.42 8.69
N ASN A 571 -28.01 -14.33 8.84
CA ASN A 571 -27.21 -15.16 9.74
C ASN A 571 -26.64 -14.38 10.94
N ALA A 572 -27.25 -13.24 11.29
CA ALA A 572 -26.65 -12.28 12.24
C ALA A 572 -26.28 -12.88 13.60
N ARG A 573 -27.08 -13.82 14.12
CA ARG A 573 -26.81 -14.49 15.41
C ARG A 573 -25.52 -15.31 15.39
N ALA A 574 -25.23 -16.02 14.29
CA ALA A 574 -24.00 -16.79 14.14
C ALA A 574 -22.79 -15.87 13.90
N LEU A 575 -23.03 -14.70 13.31
CA LEU A 575 -21.99 -13.75 12.92
C LEU A 575 -21.74 -12.63 13.97
N SER A 576 -22.33 -12.69 15.16
CA SER A 576 -22.12 -11.66 16.19
C SER A 576 -20.66 -11.57 16.67
N GLY A 577 -19.88 -12.63 16.51
CA GLY A 577 -18.43 -12.69 16.80
C GLY A 577 -17.54 -12.73 15.55
N ALA A 578 -18.09 -12.41 14.38
CA ALA A 578 -17.38 -12.48 13.11
C ALA A 578 -16.23 -11.46 13.02
N GLN A 579 -15.18 -11.88 12.33
CA GLN A 579 -14.16 -11.04 11.70
C GLN A 579 -14.55 -10.81 10.24
N ALA A 580 -13.87 -9.87 9.57
CA ALA A 580 -14.18 -9.53 8.18
C ALA A 580 -14.14 -10.76 7.26
N ARG A 581 -13.17 -11.65 7.48
CA ARG A 581 -12.99 -12.87 6.70
C ARG A 581 -14.05 -13.96 6.96
N ASP A 582 -14.87 -13.84 8.00
CA ASP A 582 -15.99 -14.77 8.25
C ASP A 582 -17.27 -14.34 7.51
N LEU A 583 -17.35 -13.07 7.07
CA LEU A 583 -18.57 -12.57 6.43
C LEU A 583 -18.70 -13.12 5.00
N PRO A 584 -19.92 -13.53 4.59
CA PRO A 584 -20.17 -13.86 3.20
C PRO A 584 -19.86 -12.66 2.31
N ARG A 585 -19.20 -12.91 1.16
CA ARG A 585 -18.83 -11.88 0.18
C ARG A 585 -19.68 -12.01 -1.06
N MET A 586 -19.95 -10.88 -1.71
CA MET A 586 -20.51 -10.87 -3.05
C MET A 586 -19.41 -11.29 -4.05
N PRO A 587 -19.53 -12.46 -4.71
CA PRO A 587 -18.45 -12.96 -5.55
C PRO A 587 -18.12 -12.00 -6.69
N GLY A 588 -16.83 -11.65 -6.83
CA GLY A 588 -16.35 -10.77 -7.89
C GLY A 588 -16.67 -9.28 -7.70
N LEU A 589 -17.31 -8.86 -6.60
CA LEU A 589 -17.64 -7.44 -6.38
C LEU A 589 -16.71 -6.81 -5.33
N TYR A 590 -16.00 -5.76 -5.73
CA TYR A 590 -15.01 -5.05 -4.92
C TYR A 590 -15.31 -3.55 -4.90
N GLY A 591 -14.74 -2.84 -3.91
CA GLY A 591 -14.86 -1.40 -3.77
C GLY A 591 -13.53 -0.72 -3.49
N ALA A 592 -13.36 0.46 -4.08
CA ALA A 592 -12.29 1.42 -3.80
C ALA A 592 -12.87 2.84 -3.70
N PHE A 593 -13.43 3.22 -2.55
CA PHE A 593 -14.15 4.49 -2.39
C PHE A 593 -14.05 5.04 -0.95
N GLY A 594 -14.66 6.20 -0.70
CA GLY A 594 -14.63 6.84 0.62
C GLY A 594 -13.28 7.46 0.99
N PHE A 595 -12.54 7.99 0.01
CA PHE A 595 -11.16 8.44 0.20
C PHE A 595 -11.01 9.78 0.94
N GLY A 596 -12.10 10.50 1.18
CA GLY A 596 -12.07 11.83 1.77
C GLY A 596 -11.11 12.77 1.02
N SER A 597 -10.26 13.46 1.77
CA SER A 597 -9.23 14.39 1.23
C SER A 597 -7.88 13.73 0.93
N ARG A 598 -7.73 12.41 1.10
CA ARG A 598 -6.44 11.70 1.03
C ARG A 598 -6.36 10.71 -0.12
N GLY A 599 -7.13 10.92 -1.19
CA GLY A 599 -7.19 10.00 -2.32
C GLY A 599 -5.85 9.72 -3.00
N LEU A 600 -4.93 10.69 -3.04
CA LEU A 600 -3.57 10.51 -3.57
C LEU A 600 -2.73 9.51 -2.74
N VAL A 601 -3.01 9.38 -1.44
CA VAL A 601 -2.34 8.43 -0.55
C VAL A 601 -2.96 7.03 -0.68
N TRP A 602 -4.28 6.96 -0.85
CA TRP A 602 -5.02 5.69 -0.82
C TRP A 602 -5.05 4.94 -2.14
N ALA A 603 -5.12 5.65 -3.27
CA ALA A 603 -5.46 5.06 -4.56
C ALA A 603 -4.52 3.93 -4.97
N ALA A 604 -3.20 4.18 -4.93
CA ALA A 604 -2.21 3.19 -5.36
C ALA A 604 -2.21 1.94 -4.46
N LEU A 605 -2.16 2.12 -3.13
CA LEU A 605 -2.14 1.00 -2.18
C LEU A 605 -3.45 0.22 -2.20
N GLY A 606 -4.59 0.91 -2.30
CA GLY A 606 -5.90 0.28 -2.39
C GLY A 606 -6.08 -0.55 -3.66
N ALA A 607 -5.62 -0.03 -4.79
CA ALA A 607 -5.60 -0.76 -6.05
C ALA A 607 -4.72 -2.01 -5.97
N GLU A 608 -3.52 -1.89 -5.39
CA GLU A 608 -2.60 -3.02 -5.22
C GLU A 608 -3.16 -4.07 -4.24
N LEU A 609 -3.88 -3.66 -3.19
CA LEU A 609 -4.57 -4.57 -2.28
C LEU A 609 -5.66 -5.37 -3.02
N ILE A 610 -6.53 -4.69 -3.79
CA ILE A 610 -7.61 -5.34 -4.54
C ILE A 610 -7.04 -6.31 -5.57
N ALA A 611 -6.02 -5.89 -6.33
CA ALA A 611 -5.36 -6.74 -7.30
C ALA A 611 -4.69 -7.96 -6.64
N SER A 612 -4.04 -7.77 -5.49
CA SER A 612 -3.45 -8.87 -4.71
C SER A 612 -4.52 -9.86 -4.20
N GLN A 613 -5.67 -9.35 -3.75
CA GLN A 613 -6.79 -10.17 -3.30
C GLN A 613 -7.42 -10.99 -4.44
N LEU A 614 -7.58 -10.40 -5.62
CA LEU A 614 -8.10 -11.08 -6.81
C LEU A 614 -7.17 -12.19 -7.27
N GLU A 615 -5.87 -11.96 -7.24
CA GLU A 615 -4.88 -12.92 -7.72
C GLU A 615 -4.35 -13.88 -6.65
N GLY A 616 -4.84 -13.78 -5.40
CA GLY A 616 -4.36 -14.61 -4.29
C GLY A 616 -2.89 -14.38 -3.95
N GLU A 617 -2.37 -13.18 -4.25
CA GLU A 617 -0.99 -12.78 -3.98
C GLU A 617 -0.84 -12.35 -2.50
N PRO A 618 0.39 -12.28 -1.97
CA PRO A 618 0.64 -11.64 -0.68
C PRO A 618 0.02 -10.24 -0.63
N TRP A 619 -0.54 -9.82 0.50
CA TRP A 619 -1.11 -8.48 0.63
C TRP A 619 -0.01 -7.43 0.81
N PRO A 620 -0.18 -6.20 0.27
CA PRO A 620 0.80 -5.12 0.39
C PRO A 620 0.76 -4.38 1.74
N LEU A 621 0.02 -4.91 2.72
CA LEU A 621 -0.13 -4.34 4.06
C LEU A 621 -0.47 -5.43 5.09
N GLU A 622 -0.29 -5.09 6.35
CA GLU A 622 -0.62 -5.95 7.49
C GLU A 622 -2.11 -6.27 7.56
N ARG A 623 -2.44 -7.48 8.02
CA ARG A 623 -3.82 -7.99 8.16
C ARG A 623 -4.76 -7.02 8.87
N GLU A 624 -4.33 -6.49 10.02
CA GLU A 624 -5.14 -5.56 10.82
C GLU A 624 -5.43 -4.24 10.10
N LEU A 625 -4.51 -3.77 9.25
CA LEU A 625 -4.72 -2.58 8.44
C LEU A 625 -5.69 -2.86 7.29
N ALA A 626 -5.63 -4.07 6.71
CA ALA A 626 -6.55 -4.51 5.67
C ALA A 626 -7.97 -4.66 6.23
N ASP A 627 -8.10 -5.26 7.41
CA ASP A 627 -9.37 -5.36 8.14
C ASP A 627 -9.93 -3.97 8.50
N ALA A 628 -9.07 -2.98 8.77
CA ALA A 628 -9.47 -1.61 9.08
C ALA A 628 -10.01 -0.82 7.87
N VAL A 629 -9.60 -1.18 6.65
CA VAL A 629 -10.12 -0.59 5.40
C VAL A 629 -11.18 -1.45 4.73
N ASP A 630 -11.43 -2.67 5.22
CA ASP A 630 -12.43 -3.58 4.67
C ASP A 630 -13.82 -2.91 4.63
N PRO A 631 -14.54 -2.94 3.49
CA PRO A 631 -15.87 -2.34 3.36
C PRO A 631 -16.90 -2.89 4.35
N ALA A 632 -16.75 -4.15 4.78
CA ALA A 632 -17.66 -4.82 5.68
C ALA A 632 -17.48 -4.44 7.15
N ARG A 633 -16.49 -3.62 7.51
CA ARG A 633 -16.20 -3.28 8.92
C ARG A 633 -17.39 -2.64 9.65
N PHE A 634 -18.23 -1.89 8.96
CA PHE A 634 -19.43 -1.29 9.55
C PHE A 634 -20.53 -2.32 9.80
N LEU A 635 -20.73 -3.26 8.86
CA LEU A 635 -21.62 -4.40 9.06
C LEU A 635 -21.17 -5.24 10.26
N ILE A 636 -19.88 -5.51 10.43
CA ILE A 636 -19.34 -6.21 11.62
C ILE A 636 -19.69 -5.46 12.91
N ARG A 637 -19.51 -4.14 12.94
CA ARG A 637 -19.88 -3.31 14.11
C ARG A 637 -21.37 -3.43 14.41
N ALA A 638 -22.23 -3.38 13.39
CA ALA A 638 -23.67 -3.53 13.55
C ALA A 638 -24.07 -4.93 14.06
N LEU A 639 -23.48 -5.99 13.50
CA LEU A 639 -23.68 -7.39 13.92
C LEU A 639 -23.29 -7.60 15.39
N ARG A 640 -22.12 -7.09 15.79
CA ARG A 640 -21.64 -7.14 17.18
C ARG A 640 -22.55 -6.39 18.15
N ALA A 641 -23.04 -5.23 17.73
CA ALA A 641 -23.96 -4.41 18.51
C ALA A 641 -25.40 -4.96 18.52
N ARG A 642 -25.69 -6.03 17.76
CA ARG A 642 -27.05 -6.56 17.54
C ARG A 642 -28.04 -5.50 17.02
N ARG A 643 -27.54 -4.57 16.20
CA ARG A 643 -28.31 -3.47 15.58
C ARG A 643 -28.79 -3.80 14.16
N VAL A 644 -28.60 -5.05 13.73
CA VAL A 644 -28.97 -5.50 12.39
C VAL A 644 -30.43 -5.92 12.41
N GLY A 645 -31.26 -5.31 11.56
CA GLY A 645 -32.70 -5.60 11.46
C GLY A 645 -33.64 -4.70 12.27
N GLN A 646 -33.20 -3.51 12.71
CA GLN A 646 -34.05 -2.53 13.42
C GLN A 646 -34.63 -1.41 12.54
N ASP A 647 -34.33 -1.35 11.25
CA ASP A 647 -34.97 -0.41 10.33
C ASP A 647 -35.91 -1.18 9.39
N GLY A 648 -37.19 -1.21 9.79
CA GLY A 648 -38.35 -1.53 8.96
C GLY A 648 -39.26 -0.32 8.91
#